data_AF-K7G493-F1
#
_entry.id   AF-K7G493-F1
#
_cell.length_a   1.000
_cell.length_b   1.000
_cell.length_c   1.000
_cell.angle_alpha   90.00
_cell.angle_beta   90.00
_cell.angle_gamma   90.00
#
_symmetry.space_group_name_H-M   'P 1'
#
loop_
_entity.id
_entity.type
_entity.pdbx_description
1 polymer ?
#
loop_
_entity_poly.entity_id
_entity_poly.type
_entity_poly.pdbx_seq_one_letter_code
_entity_poly.pdbx_strand_id
1 'polypeptide(L)'
;MAAAGAELQGKYQKLAQEYSKLRAQNQVLKKGVVDEQAHSASLKEQLKMKDQSLRKLQQEMDSLTFRNQQLAKRVELLQDELVLSEAKGKKSKKNGESSSQLTQEQKSVFDEDLQKKIEENERLHIQFFEADEQHKRLEAELTNRLQVLETDAAQHQAVVDDLTRKYIDTIEKLQNDKTKLEIKSQTLAREAKECRFRAEECQQQLKNLHEDLGRRLDDSLSIINEKVPFNDTRSSPYNALNVPLHNRRCQLKLRDIAGQALVFVQDLVTALLNFHTYMEQRVQIFPIDSAIDTISPLNQKFSQYLHENASYVRPLEEGMLHLFESITEDTVTVLETTVKLKAFSEHLTSYTCFLKKILPYQLKSLEEECESSLCTAALRAKNQKLHNDMKKMTAAFEKLHIYTSLLVLPSIKPEGLLRTNYSSLFTHIAACLHGFHDVMKEISKHYSQKAALEHELPTATQKLITTNDCILSSVVALTNGAGKIASFFSNNLDHFVAALSYGPKEGAQFISPLSAECMLQYKKKAVAYMKSLKKSCSDSVPYEEALANRRILLSSAENRESLAQQVQRSLEKIAKLEQEKEHWMLEAQLAKIKLEDQKLRSSFSGQLIEPTPGNSLLLNTAEQEKEEAIEKTSREPVNRMNGIGMLTMTTENKEVPDAKSREELIKNYYMTRIVELTSLLQLSDSKSVHFHAECRALAKRLSLAERSKESLVEEMKLATQSISRLQDELTTTKRSYEDQLSMMSDHLCSMNETLSKQREEIDTLKMSKGNSKKNKSR
;
A
#
# COMPACT_ATOMS: atom_id res chain seq x y z
N MET A 1 19.70 -34.75 1.27
CA MET A 1 20.12 -33.90 2.41
C MET A 1 21.32 -32.99 2.09
N ALA A 2 22.42 -33.51 1.52
CA ALA A 2 23.66 -32.72 1.32
C ALA A 2 23.49 -31.34 0.63
N ALA A 3 22.68 -31.24 -0.44
CA ALA A 3 22.47 -29.99 -1.17
C ALA A 3 21.90 -28.84 -0.31
N ALA A 4 20.97 -29.14 0.61
CA ALA A 4 20.37 -28.13 1.49
C ALA A 4 21.39 -27.61 2.54
N GLY A 5 22.32 -28.46 2.98
CA GLY A 5 23.42 -28.06 3.86
C GLY A 5 24.38 -27.08 3.18
N ALA A 6 24.77 -27.37 1.94
CA ALA A 6 25.64 -26.50 1.14
C ALA A 6 24.99 -25.13 0.86
N GLU A 7 23.68 -25.09 0.54
CA GLU A 7 22.97 -23.84 0.30
C GLU A 7 22.85 -22.99 1.58
N LEU A 8 22.61 -23.62 2.74
CA LEU A 8 22.56 -22.95 4.03
C LEU A 8 23.94 -22.40 4.43
N GLN A 9 25.00 -23.17 4.23
CA GLN A 9 26.38 -22.75 4.50
C GLN A 9 26.80 -21.56 3.60
N GLY A 10 26.39 -21.57 2.32
CA GLY A 10 26.58 -20.44 1.41
C GLY A 10 25.86 -19.17 1.87
N LYS A 11 24.65 -19.28 2.45
CA LYS A 11 23.92 -18.14 3.04
C LYS A 11 24.62 -17.58 4.28
N TYR A 12 25.10 -18.44 5.17
CA TYR A 12 25.90 -18.01 6.33
C TYR A 12 27.20 -17.30 5.92
N GLN A 13 27.88 -17.80 4.88
CA GLN A 13 29.14 -17.21 4.42
C GLN A 13 28.92 -15.83 3.75
N LYS A 14 27.82 -15.65 3.01
CA LYS A 14 27.41 -14.32 2.50
C LYS A 14 27.09 -13.34 3.63
N LEU A 15 26.32 -13.78 4.63
CA LEU A 15 25.97 -12.95 5.79
C LEU A 15 27.23 -12.51 6.58
N ALA A 16 28.20 -13.41 6.76
CA ALA A 16 29.49 -13.08 7.38
C ALA A 16 30.30 -12.04 6.57
N GLN A 17 30.28 -12.13 5.23
CA GLN A 17 30.92 -11.16 4.36
C GLN A 17 30.24 -9.78 4.44
N GLU A 18 28.91 -9.71 4.42
CA GLU A 18 28.18 -8.44 4.58
C GLU A 18 28.40 -7.82 5.96
N TYR A 19 28.40 -8.63 7.03
CA TYR A 19 28.78 -8.17 8.37
C TYR A 19 30.20 -7.60 8.42
N SER A 20 31.17 -8.23 7.75
CA SER A 20 32.54 -7.68 7.68
C SER A 20 32.63 -6.34 6.92
N LYS A 21 31.85 -6.17 5.84
CA LYS A 21 31.76 -4.91 5.08
C LYS A 21 31.14 -3.80 5.92
N LEU A 22 30.01 -4.09 6.58
CA LEU A 22 29.34 -3.15 7.49
C LEU A 22 30.25 -2.74 8.66
N ARG A 23 31.01 -3.68 9.24
CA ARG A 23 31.98 -3.40 10.31
C ARG A 23 33.11 -2.48 9.84
N ALA A 24 33.63 -2.69 8.63
CA ALA A 24 34.66 -1.82 8.04
C ALA A 24 34.13 -0.41 7.76
N GLN A 25 32.93 -0.29 7.17
CA GLN A 25 32.26 1.00 6.94
C GLN A 25 32.00 1.75 8.26
N ASN A 26 31.58 1.04 9.32
CA ASN A 26 31.37 1.64 10.63
C ASN A 26 32.67 2.20 11.25
N GLN A 27 33.81 1.53 11.04
CA GLN A 27 35.11 2.05 11.49
C GLN A 27 35.52 3.33 10.75
N VAL A 28 35.29 3.41 9.43
CA VAL A 28 35.58 4.62 8.64
C VAL A 28 34.68 5.78 9.08
N LEU A 29 33.36 5.54 9.22
CA LEU A 29 32.42 6.56 9.71
C LEU A 29 32.76 7.03 11.12
N LYS A 30 33.09 6.11 12.04
CA LYS A 30 33.51 6.47 13.40
C LYS A 30 34.77 7.31 13.42
N LYS A 31 35.74 7.04 12.52
CA LYS A 31 36.94 7.88 12.38
C LYS A 31 36.57 9.27 11.85
N GLY A 32 35.78 9.36 10.79
CA GLY A 32 35.32 10.65 10.23
C GLY A 32 34.58 11.52 11.25
N VAL A 33 33.75 10.93 12.11
CA VAL A 33 33.07 11.66 13.21
C VAL A 33 34.07 12.20 14.24
N VAL A 34 35.13 11.45 14.58
CA VAL A 34 36.18 11.91 15.51
C VAL A 34 37.01 13.03 14.89
N ASP A 35 37.39 12.89 13.61
CA ASP A 35 38.17 13.89 12.88
C ASP A 35 37.38 15.21 12.74
N GLU A 36 36.07 15.13 12.44
CA GLU A 36 35.16 16.30 12.35
C GLU A 36 34.95 16.96 13.72
N GLN A 37 34.82 16.18 14.80
CA GLN A 37 34.74 16.71 16.17
C GLN A 37 36.02 17.44 16.58
N ALA A 38 37.19 16.91 16.22
CA ALA A 38 38.47 17.57 16.45
C ALA A 38 38.60 18.88 15.64
N HIS A 39 38.16 18.87 14.38
CA HIS A 39 38.16 20.07 13.54
C HIS A 39 37.23 21.16 14.09
N SER A 40 36.01 20.78 14.52
CA SER A 40 35.05 21.68 15.18
C SER A 40 35.60 22.28 16.48
N ALA A 41 36.34 21.51 17.27
CA ALA A 41 37.01 22.00 18.48
C ALA A 41 38.10 23.04 18.15
N SER A 42 38.96 22.76 17.17
CA SER A 42 39.99 23.68 16.68
C SER A 42 39.38 25.00 16.16
N LEU A 43 38.31 24.94 15.37
CA LEU A 43 37.62 26.14 14.88
C LEU A 43 37.04 27.00 16.01
N LYS A 44 36.45 26.37 17.06
CA LYS A 44 35.97 27.10 18.24
C LYS A 44 37.09 27.79 19.02
N GLU A 45 38.27 27.18 19.08
CA GLU A 45 39.45 27.79 19.73
C GLU A 45 40.00 28.97 18.92
N GLN A 46 40.12 28.83 17.60
CA GLN A 46 40.51 29.93 16.72
C GLN A 46 39.54 31.11 16.79
N LEU A 47 38.22 30.85 16.85
CA LEU A 47 37.20 31.88 16.98
C LEU A 47 37.35 32.63 18.31
N LYS A 48 37.53 31.93 19.44
CA LYS A 48 37.85 32.56 20.74
C LYS A 48 39.10 33.44 20.69
N MET A 49 40.15 33.01 20.01
CA MET A 49 41.39 33.81 19.86
C MET A 49 41.16 35.08 19.02
N LYS A 50 40.33 34.99 17.96
CA LYS A 50 39.93 36.16 17.16
C LYS A 50 39.06 37.14 17.96
N ASP A 51 38.10 36.65 18.77
CA ASP A 51 37.28 37.48 19.67
C ASP A 51 38.11 38.22 20.73
N GLN A 52 39.17 37.58 21.25
CA GLN A 52 40.11 38.23 22.17
C GLN A 52 40.95 39.30 21.44
N SER A 53 41.40 39.02 20.22
CA SER A 53 42.15 39.99 19.41
C SER A 53 41.29 41.20 19.04
N LEU A 54 40.02 41.00 18.67
CA LEU A 54 39.08 42.08 18.38
C LEU A 54 38.83 42.96 19.62
N ARG A 55 38.65 42.36 20.81
CA ARG A 55 38.51 43.11 22.06
C ARG A 55 39.74 43.97 22.40
N LYS A 56 40.96 43.48 22.13
CA LYS A 56 42.19 44.28 22.30
C LYS A 56 42.25 45.46 21.32
N LEU A 57 41.99 45.21 20.04
CA LEU A 57 41.97 46.26 19.01
C LEU A 57 40.89 47.32 19.29
N GLN A 58 39.73 46.92 19.82
CA GLN A 58 38.70 47.86 20.27
C GLN A 58 39.20 48.77 21.40
N GLN A 59 39.84 48.20 22.43
CA GLN A 59 40.42 48.97 23.54
C GLN A 59 41.54 49.93 23.07
N GLU A 60 42.35 49.52 22.10
CA GLU A 60 43.35 50.39 21.47
C GLU A 60 42.69 51.53 20.69
N MET A 61 41.63 51.25 19.94
CA MET A 61 40.88 52.27 19.20
C MET A 61 40.21 53.28 20.15
N ASP A 62 39.61 52.81 21.25
CA ASP A 62 38.99 53.66 22.28
C ASP A 62 40.06 54.54 22.96
N SER A 63 41.25 53.98 23.26
CA SER A 63 42.38 54.74 23.82
C SER A 63 42.94 55.80 22.85
N LEU A 64 43.04 55.48 21.56
CA LEU A 64 43.44 56.43 20.52
C LEU A 64 42.39 57.53 20.32
N THR A 65 41.11 57.18 20.39
CA THR A 65 39.99 58.13 20.32
C THR A 65 40.05 59.12 21.48
N PHE A 66 40.30 58.64 22.70
CA PHE A 66 40.48 59.49 23.88
C PHE A 66 41.69 60.44 23.75
N ARG A 67 42.85 59.94 23.28
CA ARG A 67 44.03 60.78 23.03
C ARG A 67 43.80 61.84 21.94
N ASN A 68 43.10 61.48 20.85
CA ASN A 68 42.75 62.43 19.80
C ASN A 68 41.77 63.50 20.30
N GLN A 69 40.80 63.15 21.14
CA GLN A 69 39.91 64.13 21.79
C GLN A 69 40.67 65.07 22.73
N GLN A 70 41.69 64.57 23.46
CA GLN A 70 42.54 65.40 24.31
C GLN A 70 43.43 66.35 23.50
N LEU A 71 43.99 65.89 22.38
CA LEU A 71 44.74 66.71 21.44
C LEU A 71 43.86 67.78 20.79
N ALA A 72 42.65 67.43 20.35
CA ALA A 72 41.69 68.38 19.77
C ALA A 72 41.40 69.54 20.74
N LYS A 73 41.06 69.24 22.00
CA LYS A 73 40.85 70.27 23.04
C LYS A 73 42.08 71.13 23.33
N ARG A 74 43.29 70.58 23.18
CA ARG A 74 44.53 71.36 23.36
C ARG A 74 44.81 72.27 22.15
N VAL A 75 44.45 71.84 20.94
CA VAL A 75 44.53 72.68 19.73
C VAL A 75 43.50 73.81 19.78
N GLU A 76 42.28 73.52 20.23
CA GLU A 76 41.21 74.51 20.46
C GLU A 76 41.68 75.63 21.40
N LEU A 77 42.22 75.28 22.57
CA LEU A 77 42.79 76.27 23.52
C LEU A 77 43.97 77.08 22.94
N LEU A 78 44.84 76.46 22.14
CA LEU A 78 45.95 77.16 21.48
C LEU A 78 45.49 78.09 20.35
N GLN A 79 44.35 77.79 19.71
CA GLN A 79 43.72 78.67 18.72
C GLN A 79 43.08 79.89 19.41
N ASP A 80 42.42 79.69 20.55
CA ASP A 80 41.90 80.80 21.38
C ASP A 80 43.03 81.74 21.88
N GLU A 81 44.17 81.18 22.32
CA GLU A 81 45.35 81.98 22.70
C GLU A 81 45.95 82.77 21.53
N LEU A 82 45.97 82.21 20.32
CA LEU A 82 46.49 82.87 19.12
C LEU A 82 45.62 84.07 18.70
N VAL A 83 44.29 83.90 18.68
CA VAL A 83 43.32 84.96 18.34
C VAL A 83 43.39 86.13 19.33
N LEU A 84 43.74 85.88 20.60
CA LEU A 84 44.00 86.93 21.59
C LEU A 84 45.33 87.68 21.36
N SER A 85 46.29 87.09 20.66
CA SER A 85 47.63 87.66 20.46
C SER A 85 47.73 88.59 19.23
N GLU A 86 46.97 88.34 18.16
CA GLU A 86 47.09 89.07 16.88
C GLU A 86 46.46 90.49 16.89
N ALA A 87 45.90 90.92 18.02
CA ALA A 87 45.17 92.19 18.13
C ALA A 87 46.02 93.47 18.34
N LYS A 88 47.35 93.47 18.10
CA LYS A 88 48.23 94.66 18.31
C LYS A 88 49.41 94.82 17.32
N GLY A 89 49.47 95.94 16.58
CA GLY A 89 50.74 96.53 16.08
C GLY A 89 50.77 97.07 14.63
N LYS A 90 51.49 98.19 14.36
CA LYS A 90 51.53 98.91 13.05
C LYS A 90 52.79 99.82 12.87
N LYS A 91 53.27 100.02 11.61
CA LYS A 91 53.87 101.25 10.95
C LYS A 91 55.37 101.72 11.08
N SER A 92 56.09 101.75 9.92
CA SER A 92 56.56 102.96 9.09
C SER A 92 57.90 103.77 9.27
N LYS A 93 58.63 104.05 8.14
CA LYS A 93 59.03 105.40 7.52
C LYS A 93 60.52 105.93 7.34
N LYS A 94 61.04 105.96 6.07
CA LYS A 94 61.65 107.02 5.14
C LYS A 94 62.54 108.28 5.56
N ASN A 95 63.58 108.70 4.75
CA ASN A 95 63.79 109.99 3.95
C ASN A 95 65.24 110.66 3.75
N GLY A 96 65.52 111.30 2.57
CA GLY A 96 66.29 112.58 2.28
C GLY A 96 67.81 112.67 1.91
N GLU A 97 68.45 113.76 1.35
CA GLU A 97 68.14 114.82 0.30
C GLU A 97 69.23 116.01 0.14
N SER A 98 69.68 116.50 -1.07
CA SER A 98 70.07 117.94 -1.49
C SER A 98 71.47 118.46 -2.06
N SER A 99 71.49 119.03 -3.32
CA SER A 99 71.87 120.39 -3.94
C SER A 99 73.20 121.28 -3.92
N SER A 100 73.75 121.63 -5.13
CA SER A 100 74.08 122.95 -5.84
C SER A 100 75.14 124.10 -5.53
N GLN A 101 75.94 124.49 -6.58
CA GLN A 101 76.24 125.84 -7.25
C GLN A 101 77.31 126.95 -6.85
N LEU A 102 77.96 127.54 -7.92
CA LEU A 102 78.25 129.00 -8.28
C LEU A 102 79.64 129.75 -8.19
N THR A 103 79.95 130.55 -9.26
CA THR A 103 80.82 131.80 -9.41
C THR A 103 82.38 131.75 -9.30
N GLN A 104 83.26 132.66 -9.82
CA GLN A 104 83.22 133.82 -10.80
C GLN A 104 84.67 134.15 -11.32
N GLU A 105 84.77 134.90 -12.45
CA GLU A 105 85.76 136.00 -12.74
C GLU A 105 87.07 135.84 -13.58
N GLN A 106 87.40 136.97 -14.23
CA GLN A 106 88.69 137.48 -14.78
C GLN A 106 89.21 137.11 -16.20
N LYS A 107 88.98 138.06 -17.11
CA LYS A 107 89.43 138.16 -18.52
C LYS A 107 90.95 138.00 -18.69
N SER A 108 91.36 137.55 -19.88
CA SER A 108 92.75 137.37 -20.34
C SER A 108 93.53 136.16 -19.79
N VAL A 109 92.95 135.40 -18.85
CA VAL A 109 93.44 134.07 -18.42
C VAL A 109 92.46 132.95 -18.83
N PHE A 110 91.35 133.33 -19.48
CA PHE A 110 90.24 132.43 -19.83
C PHE A 110 90.62 131.26 -20.75
N ASP A 111 91.62 131.41 -21.63
CA ASP A 111 91.92 130.38 -22.63
C ASP A 111 92.83 129.25 -22.11
N GLU A 112 93.58 129.46 -21.02
CA GLU A 112 94.38 128.38 -20.38
C GLU A 112 93.63 127.68 -19.23
N ASP A 113 92.88 128.40 -18.40
CA ASP A 113 92.20 127.81 -17.23
C ASP A 113 90.93 127.04 -17.63
N LEU A 114 90.31 127.40 -18.75
CA LEU A 114 89.24 126.63 -19.39
C LEU A 114 89.71 125.22 -19.79
N GLN A 115 90.95 125.09 -20.29
CA GLN A 115 91.53 123.80 -20.68
C GLN A 115 91.64 122.84 -19.48
N LYS A 116 92.16 123.30 -18.34
CA LYS A 116 92.32 122.47 -17.14
C LYS A 116 91.00 122.11 -16.46
N LYS A 117 90.03 123.03 -16.41
CA LYS A 117 88.70 122.72 -15.86
C LYS A 117 87.84 121.84 -16.78
N ILE A 118 88.15 121.77 -18.07
CA ILE A 118 87.62 120.74 -18.96
C ILE A 118 88.20 119.38 -18.55
N GLU A 119 89.52 119.25 -18.44
CA GLU A 119 90.19 117.97 -18.09
C GLU A 119 89.79 117.42 -16.70
N GLU A 120 89.59 118.26 -15.69
CA GLU A 120 89.17 117.81 -14.35
C GLU A 120 87.68 117.42 -14.30
N ASN A 121 86.79 118.21 -14.92
CA ASN A 121 85.38 117.82 -15.06
C ASN A 121 85.23 116.54 -15.89
N GLU A 122 86.03 116.37 -16.95
CA GLU A 122 86.03 115.15 -17.76
C GLU A 122 86.34 113.92 -16.89
N ARG A 123 87.37 113.99 -16.03
CA ARG A 123 87.68 112.88 -15.09
C ARG A 123 86.59 112.61 -14.04
N LEU A 124 86.03 113.64 -13.42
CA LEU A 124 84.98 113.45 -12.41
C LEU A 124 83.66 112.98 -13.04
N HIS A 125 83.34 113.47 -14.25
CA HIS A 125 82.24 112.91 -15.04
C HIS A 125 82.48 111.45 -15.38
N ILE A 126 83.69 111.05 -15.79
CA ILE A 126 84.02 109.64 -16.07
C ILE A 126 83.82 108.78 -14.81
N GLN A 127 84.41 109.12 -13.66
CA GLN A 127 84.26 108.29 -12.45
C GLN A 127 82.83 108.25 -11.91
N PHE A 128 82.12 109.38 -11.91
CA PHE A 128 80.71 109.40 -11.47
C PHE A 128 79.83 108.60 -12.45
N PHE A 129 80.06 108.74 -13.75
CA PHE A 129 79.38 107.96 -14.79
C PHE A 129 79.68 106.47 -14.67
N GLU A 130 80.92 106.07 -14.40
CA GLU A 130 81.30 104.66 -14.17
C GLU A 130 80.66 104.07 -12.91
N ALA A 131 80.61 104.83 -11.81
CA ALA A 131 79.98 104.38 -10.56
C ALA A 131 78.44 104.34 -10.65
N ASP A 132 77.83 105.31 -11.31
CA ASP A 132 76.38 105.35 -11.59
C ASP A 132 75.98 104.26 -12.61
N GLU A 133 76.80 103.99 -13.64
CA GLU A 133 76.66 102.81 -14.50
C GLU A 133 76.76 101.51 -13.71
N GLN A 134 77.74 101.36 -12.80
CA GLN A 134 77.87 100.16 -11.98
C GLN A 134 76.68 99.97 -11.04
N HIS A 135 76.20 101.03 -10.38
CA HIS A 135 75.00 100.94 -9.54
C HIS A 135 73.76 100.62 -10.37
N LYS A 136 73.54 101.29 -11.50
CA LYS A 136 72.42 101.00 -12.43
C LYS A 136 72.48 99.58 -12.95
N ARG A 137 73.66 99.03 -13.26
CA ARG A 137 73.83 97.63 -13.66
C ARG A 137 73.47 96.67 -12.53
N LEU A 138 73.90 96.95 -11.30
CA LEU A 138 73.67 96.08 -10.14
C LEU A 138 72.21 96.16 -9.65
N GLU A 139 71.60 97.34 -9.66
CA GLU A 139 70.17 97.56 -9.41
C GLU A 139 69.31 96.92 -10.52
N ALA A 140 69.70 97.05 -11.80
CA ALA A 140 69.07 96.33 -12.90
C ALA A 140 69.22 94.80 -12.75
N GLU A 141 70.37 94.29 -12.32
CA GLU A 141 70.57 92.86 -12.09
C GLU A 141 69.70 92.34 -10.93
N LEU A 142 69.62 93.08 -9.82
CA LEU A 142 68.79 92.71 -8.67
C LEU A 142 67.30 92.86 -8.94
N THR A 143 66.86 93.88 -9.67
CA THR A 143 65.46 94.03 -10.09
C THR A 143 65.07 92.96 -11.11
N ASN A 144 65.92 92.65 -12.09
CA ASN A 144 65.70 91.50 -12.97
C ASN A 144 65.63 90.18 -12.18
N ARG A 145 66.50 89.98 -11.19
CA ARG A 145 66.52 88.76 -10.38
C ARG A 145 65.32 88.65 -9.43
N LEU A 146 64.85 89.76 -8.86
CA LEU A 146 63.60 89.81 -8.11
C LEU A 146 62.41 89.53 -9.03
N GLN A 147 62.35 90.16 -10.21
CA GLN A 147 61.30 89.92 -11.19
C GLN A 147 61.24 88.45 -11.63
N VAL A 148 62.39 87.81 -11.88
CA VAL A 148 62.48 86.37 -12.16
C VAL A 148 61.99 85.53 -10.98
N LEU A 149 62.42 85.83 -9.75
CA LEU A 149 61.97 85.08 -8.57
C LEU A 149 60.47 85.27 -8.26
N GLU A 150 59.93 86.45 -8.53
CA GLU A 150 58.49 86.73 -8.43
C GLU A 150 57.68 86.01 -9.51
N THR A 151 58.17 85.96 -10.76
CA THR A 151 57.51 85.18 -11.82
C THR A 151 57.64 83.67 -11.59
N ASP A 152 58.75 83.18 -11.06
CA ASP A 152 58.93 81.77 -10.68
C ASP A 152 58.05 81.38 -9.48
N ALA A 153 57.96 82.24 -8.45
CA ALA A 153 57.06 82.03 -7.32
C ALA A 153 55.59 82.03 -7.74
N ALA A 154 55.19 82.95 -8.63
CA ALA A 154 53.84 82.99 -9.20
C ALA A 154 53.54 81.75 -10.05
N GLN A 155 54.50 81.27 -10.85
CA GLN A 155 54.38 80.01 -11.59
C GLN A 155 54.24 78.81 -10.66
N HIS A 156 55.05 78.71 -9.61
CA HIS A 156 54.96 77.64 -8.63
C HIS A 156 53.64 77.67 -7.86
N GLN A 157 53.15 78.85 -7.46
CA GLN A 157 51.84 78.98 -6.82
C GLN A 157 50.71 78.55 -7.77
N ALA A 158 50.74 78.98 -9.03
CA ALA A 158 49.77 78.55 -10.03
C ALA A 158 49.76 77.02 -10.23
N VAL A 159 50.94 76.38 -10.26
CA VAL A 159 51.07 74.91 -10.34
C VAL A 159 50.51 74.23 -9.09
N VAL A 160 50.75 74.78 -7.89
CA VAL A 160 50.20 74.27 -6.62
C VAL A 160 48.67 74.40 -6.59
N ASP A 161 48.13 75.54 -7.02
CA ASP A 161 46.68 75.77 -7.07
C ASP A 161 46.00 74.84 -8.09
N ASP A 162 46.61 74.65 -9.27
CA ASP A 162 46.15 73.70 -10.30
C ASP A 162 46.17 72.25 -9.81
N LEU A 163 47.23 71.84 -9.11
CA LEU A 163 47.31 70.50 -8.50
C LEU A 163 46.29 70.34 -7.37
N THR A 164 46.13 71.34 -6.52
CA THR A 164 45.16 71.34 -5.42
C THR A 164 43.73 71.23 -5.95
N ARG A 165 43.38 72.01 -6.98
CA ARG A 165 42.09 71.90 -7.68
C ARG A 165 41.89 70.51 -8.29
N LYS A 166 42.89 69.96 -9.00
CA LYS A 166 42.83 68.58 -9.54
C LYS A 166 42.61 67.54 -8.44
N TYR A 167 43.28 67.67 -7.29
CA TYR A 167 43.08 66.76 -6.16
C TYR A 167 41.67 66.89 -5.58
N ILE A 168 41.15 68.10 -5.36
CA ILE A 168 39.78 68.33 -4.90
C ILE A 168 38.77 67.69 -5.88
N ASP A 169 38.88 67.97 -7.18
CA ASP A 169 38.03 67.39 -8.22
C ASP A 169 38.05 65.85 -8.21
N THR A 170 39.23 65.24 -7.98
CA THR A 170 39.33 63.77 -7.86
C THR A 170 38.71 63.24 -6.58
N ILE A 171 38.85 63.94 -5.45
CA ILE A 171 38.25 63.56 -4.17
C ILE A 171 36.72 63.64 -4.27
N GLU A 172 36.16 64.71 -4.85
CA GLU A 172 34.72 64.84 -5.06
C GLU A 172 34.18 63.75 -6.00
N LYS A 173 34.89 63.41 -7.08
CA LYS A 173 34.51 62.29 -7.97
C LYS A 173 34.50 60.97 -7.21
N LEU A 174 35.56 60.67 -6.44
CA LEU A 174 35.65 59.44 -5.64
C LEU A 174 34.59 59.38 -4.53
N GLN A 175 34.25 60.51 -3.90
CA GLN A 175 33.16 60.59 -2.93
C GLN A 175 31.79 60.33 -3.59
N ASN A 176 31.54 60.94 -4.74
CA ASN A 176 30.30 60.72 -5.52
C ASN A 176 30.18 59.28 -6.03
N ASP A 177 31.27 58.64 -6.43
CA ASP A 177 31.24 57.25 -6.87
C ASP A 177 31.14 56.28 -5.68
N LYS A 178 31.75 56.61 -4.53
CA LYS A 178 31.53 55.89 -3.28
C LYS A 178 30.05 55.90 -2.87
N THR A 179 29.39 57.06 -2.82
CA THR A 179 27.96 57.12 -2.43
C THR A 179 27.05 56.39 -3.42
N LYS A 180 27.31 56.49 -4.74
CA LYS A 180 26.62 55.69 -5.76
C LYS A 180 26.81 54.18 -5.54
N LEU A 181 28.02 53.73 -5.21
CA LEU A 181 28.30 52.31 -4.95
C LEU A 181 27.67 51.83 -3.63
N GLU A 182 27.66 52.65 -2.58
CA GLU A 182 26.96 52.36 -1.32
C GLU A 182 25.45 52.21 -1.54
N ILE A 183 24.82 53.12 -2.29
CA ILE A 183 23.40 53.02 -2.66
C ILE A 183 23.12 51.75 -3.47
N LYS A 184 23.92 51.46 -4.50
CA LYS A 184 23.79 50.22 -5.30
C LYS A 184 23.95 48.97 -4.45
N SER A 185 24.93 48.94 -3.55
CA SER A 185 25.16 47.84 -2.61
C SER A 185 23.98 47.63 -1.67
N GLN A 186 23.41 48.71 -1.13
CA GLN A 186 22.20 48.64 -0.30
C GLN A 186 20.99 48.12 -1.08
N THR A 187 20.78 48.55 -2.32
CA THR A 187 19.67 48.08 -3.16
C THR A 187 19.82 46.59 -3.49
N LEU A 188 20.98 46.16 -3.96
CA LEU A 188 21.27 44.73 -4.19
C LEU A 188 21.14 43.89 -2.91
N ALA A 189 21.50 44.45 -1.74
CA ALA A 189 21.32 43.77 -0.46
C ALA A 189 19.85 43.65 -0.02
N ARG A 190 18.97 44.60 -0.42
CA ARG A 190 17.51 44.51 -0.24
C ARG A 190 16.92 43.47 -1.18
N GLU A 191 17.24 43.54 -2.47
CA GLU A 191 16.80 42.58 -3.48
C GLU A 191 17.21 41.14 -3.11
N ALA A 192 18.47 40.92 -2.69
CA ALA A 192 18.93 39.62 -2.24
C ALA A 192 18.23 39.12 -0.95
N LYS A 193 17.75 40.02 -0.08
CA LYS A 193 16.90 39.63 1.07
C LYS A 193 15.49 39.24 0.61
N GLU A 194 14.91 39.97 -0.33
CA GLU A 194 13.59 39.66 -0.88
C GLU A 194 13.59 38.35 -1.68
N CYS A 195 14.61 38.11 -2.52
CA CYS A 195 14.79 36.83 -3.21
C CYS A 195 14.94 35.65 -2.23
N ARG A 196 15.66 35.82 -1.12
CA ARG A 196 15.74 34.80 -0.06
C ARG A 196 14.38 34.55 0.59
N PHE A 197 13.66 35.60 0.98
CA PHE A 197 12.33 35.48 1.58
C PHE A 197 11.35 34.74 0.65
N ARG A 198 11.30 35.11 -0.63
CA ARG A 198 10.49 34.42 -1.65
C ARG A 198 10.91 32.96 -1.82
N ALA A 199 12.21 32.65 -1.79
CA ALA A 199 12.69 31.27 -1.89
C ALA A 199 12.33 30.43 -0.65
N GLU A 200 12.41 31.00 0.55
CA GLU A 200 11.98 30.39 1.82
C GLU A 200 10.47 30.14 1.83
N GLU A 201 9.67 31.12 1.35
CA GLU A 201 8.21 30.99 1.20
C GLU A 201 7.85 29.87 0.21
N CYS A 202 8.45 29.86 -0.99
CA CYS A 202 8.25 28.78 -1.96
C CYS A 202 8.68 27.42 -1.40
N GLN A 203 9.79 27.35 -0.66
CA GLN A 203 10.23 26.10 -0.03
C GLN A 203 9.24 25.61 1.03
N GLN A 204 8.64 26.52 1.82
CA GLN A 204 7.64 26.16 2.81
C GLN A 204 6.31 25.74 2.18
N GLN A 205 5.87 26.43 1.11
CA GLN A 205 4.72 26.00 0.31
C GLN A 205 4.94 24.61 -0.28
N LEU A 206 6.13 24.32 -0.81
CA LEU A 206 6.48 23.02 -1.39
C LEU A 206 6.52 21.90 -0.33
N LYS A 207 7.02 22.17 0.88
CA LYS A 207 6.91 21.25 2.04
C LYS A 207 5.45 20.97 2.39
N ASN A 208 4.62 22.01 2.57
CA ASN A 208 3.22 21.86 2.92
C ASN A 208 2.45 21.04 1.85
N LEU A 209 2.73 21.28 0.56
CA LEU A 209 2.18 20.49 -0.54
C LEU A 209 2.68 19.04 -0.55
N HIS A 210 3.95 18.80 -0.22
CA HIS A 210 4.49 17.45 -0.11
C HIS A 210 3.87 16.68 1.07
N GLU A 211 3.65 17.33 2.22
CA GLU A 211 2.97 16.75 3.38
C GLU A 211 1.46 16.52 3.15
N ASP A 212 0.78 17.36 2.37
CA ASP A 212 -0.61 17.15 1.97
C ASP A 212 -0.73 16.02 0.93
N LEU A 213 0.08 16.05 -0.14
CA LEU A 213 0.11 15.00 -1.15
C LEU A 213 0.56 13.66 -0.57
N GLY A 214 1.50 13.66 0.38
CA GLY A 214 1.93 12.48 1.13
C GLY A 214 0.77 11.88 1.92
N ARG A 215 0.10 12.67 2.78
CA ARG A 215 -1.09 12.21 3.52
C ARG A 215 -2.19 11.70 2.59
N ARG A 216 -2.49 12.41 1.50
CA ARG A 216 -3.50 11.99 0.52
C ARG A 216 -3.09 10.73 -0.25
N LEU A 217 -1.80 10.51 -0.48
CA LEU A 217 -1.28 9.28 -1.07
C LEU A 217 -1.39 8.12 -0.07
N ASP A 218 -1.02 8.34 1.19
CA ASP A 218 -1.15 7.33 2.26
C ASP A 218 -2.61 6.97 2.52
N ASP A 219 -3.52 7.95 2.57
CA ASP A 219 -4.96 7.74 2.64
C ASP A 219 -5.47 6.96 1.42
N SER A 220 -5.02 7.33 0.21
CA SER A 220 -5.40 6.63 -1.03
C SER A 220 -4.85 5.21 -1.10
N LEU A 221 -3.63 4.97 -0.61
CA LEU A 221 -3.01 3.65 -0.53
C LEU A 221 -3.65 2.79 0.57
N SER A 222 -4.01 3.40 1.70
CA SER A 222 -4.81 2.76 2.75
C SER A 222 -6.17 2.33 2.20
N ILE A 223 -6.88 3.24 1.54
CA ILE A 223 -8.13 2.95 0.83
C ILE A 223 -7.91 1.86 -0.22
N ILE A 224 -6.88 1.93 -1.08
CA ILE A 224 -6.65 0.90 -2.11
C ILE A 224 -6.36 -0.47 -1.47
N ASN A 225 -5.53 -0.55 -0.43
CA ASN A 225 -5.25 -1.78 0.31
C ASN A 225 -6.48 -2.33 1.05
N GLU A 226 -7.38 -1.45 1.52
CA GLU A 226 -8.67 -1.78 2.12
C GLU A 226 -9.74 -2.18 1.07
N LYS A 227 -9.68 -1.62 -0.15
CA LYS A 227 -10.70 -1.70 -1.22
C LYS A 227 -10.33 -2.58 -2.41
N VAL A 228 -9.24 -3.36 -2.36
CA VAL A 228 -9.08 -4.54 -3.24
C VAL A 228 -10.30 -5.49 -3.14
N PRO A 229 -10.90 -5.71 -1.94
CA PRO A 229 -12.27 -6.20 -1.84
C PRO A 229 -13.31 -5.10 -2.13
N PHE A 230 -14.36 -5.49 -2.85
CA PHE A 230 -15.58 -4.70 -3.08
C PHE A 230 -16.20 -4.29 -1.73
N ASN A 231 -16.09 -3.01 -1.35
CA ASN A 231 -16.57 -2.51 -0.06
C ASN A 231 -17.47 -1.28 -0.26
N ASP A 232 -18.73 -1.58 -0.55
CA ASP A 232 -19.90 -0.71 -0.62
C ASP A 232 -20.36 -0.33 0.79
N THR A 233 -20.30 0.96 1.09
CA THR A 233 -20.68 1.55 2.39
C THR A 233 -22.18 1.86 2.50
N ARG A 234 -22.92 1.82 1.39
CA ARG A 234 -24.36 2.08 1.31
C ARG A 234 -25.18 0.79 1.38
N SER A 235 -24.64 -0.31 0.86
CA SER A 235 -25.27 -1.62 0.80
C SER A 235 -24.28 -2.72 1.21
N SER A 236 -24.05 -2.82 2.52
CA SER A 236 -23.20 -3.85 3.15
C SER A 236 -23.40 -5.30 2.64
N PRO A 237 -24.60 -5.77 2.24
CA PRO A 237 -24.76 -7.11 1.67
C PRO A 237 -23.91 -7.38 0.41
N TYR A 238 -23.62 -6.38 -0.41
CA TYR A 238 -22.77 -6.58 -1.60
C TYR A 238 -21.30 -6.86 -1.25
N ASN A 239 -20.87 -6.54 -0.02
CA ASN A 239 -19.54 -6.88 0.48
C ASN A 239 -19.37 -8.40 0.68
N ALA A 240 -20.45 -9.18 0.58
CA ALA A 240 -20.41 -10.63 0.48
C ALA A 240 -19.83 -11.16 -0.86
N LEU A 241 -19.69 -10.30 -1.88
CA LEU A 241 -18.99 -10.62 -3.13
C LEU A 241 -17.48 -10.81 -2.96
N ASN A 242 -16.92 -10.44 -1.80
CA ASN A 242 -15.54 -10.71 -1.41
C ASN A 242 -15.37 -12.17 -0.99
N VAL A 243 -15.40 -13.05 -1.98
CA VAL A 243 -15.27 -14.50 -1.80
C VAL A 243 -13.89 -14.81 -1.21
N PRO A 244 -13.80 -15.39 0.00
CA PRO A 244 -12.51 -15.73 0.59
C PRO A 244 -11.82 -16.82 -0.23
N LEU A 245 -10.49 -16.72 -0.35
CA LEU A 245 -9.67 -17.77 -0.96
C LEU A 245 -9.88 -19.09 -0.20
N HIS A 246 -10.00 -20.21 -0.91
CA HIS A 246 -10.21 -21.52 -0.27
C HIS A 246 -8.89 -22.30 -0.17
N ASN A 247 -8.40 -22.53 1.06
CA ASN A 247 -7.18 -23.32 1.30
C ASN A 247 -7.51 -24.66 1.99
N ARG A 248 -7.72 -25.70 1.17
CA ARG A 248 -8.00 -27.08 1.63
C ARG A 248 -6.98 -27.60 2.65
N ARG A 249 -5.68 -27.28 2.51
CA ARG A 249 -4.63 -27.72 3.45
C ARG A 249 -4.78 -27.08 4.83
N CYS A 250 -5.21 -25.82 4.87
CA CYS A 250 -5.51 -25.13 6.13
C CYS A 250 -6.76 -25.72 6.80
N GLN A 251 -7.82 -25.98 6.03
CA GLN A 251 -9.08 -26.56 6.56
C GLN A 251 -8.89 -28.00 7.06
N LEU A 252 -8.15 -28.84 6.34
CA LEU A 252 -7.77 -30.18 6.82
C LEU A 252 -7.03 -30.10 8.16
N LYS A 253 -6.01 -29.24 8.27
CA LYS A 253 -5.27 -29.06 9.52
C LYS A 253 -6.14 -28.54 10.67
N LEU A 254 -7.08 -27.63 10.40
CA LEU A 254 -8.05 -27.17 11.40
C LEU A 254 -9.02 -28.29 11.83
N ARG A 255 -9.43 -29.16 10.91
CA ARG A 255 -10.24 -30.36 11.22
C ARG A 255 -9.46 -31.36 12.07
N ASP A 256 -8.18 -31.60 11.78
CA ASP A 256 -7.31 -32.47 12.57
C ASP A 256 -7.10 -31.94 14.00
N ILE A 257 -6.94 -30.62 14.14
CA ILE A 257 -6.85 -29.93 15.44
C ILE A 257 -8.19 -30.04 16.19
N ALA A 258 -9.32 -29.77 15.54
CA ALA A 258 -10.64 -29.90 16.15
C ALA A 258 -10.95 -31.35 16.59
N GLY A 259 -10.53 -32.36 15.81
CA GLY A 259 -10.67 -33.77 16.17
C GLY A 259 -9.84 -34.16 17.40
N GLN A 260 -8.59 -33.68 17.50
CA GLN A 260 -7.78 -33.86 18.72
C GLN A 260 -8.41 -33.17 19.93
N ALA A 261 -8.92 -31.94 19.75
CA ALA A 261 -9.62 -31.21 20.81
C ALA A 261 -10.87 -31.95 21.31
N LEU A 262 -11.65 -32.53 20.40
CA LEU A 262 -12.82 -33.35 20.73
C LEU A 262 -12.43 -34.55 21.62
N VAL A 263 -11.42 -35.33 21.22
CA VAL A 263 -10.94 -36.48 22.01
C VAL A 263 -10.49 -36.06 23.41
N PHE A 264 -9.75 -34.95 23.55
CA PHE A 264 -9.35 -34.47 24.87
C PHE A 264 -10.52 -33.97 25.72
N VAL A 265 -11.58 -33.41 25.11
CA VAL A 265 -12.80 -33.04 25.84
C VAL A 265 -13.61 -34.29 26.23
N GLN A 266 -13.64 -35.35 25.43
CA GLN A 266 -14.23 -36.65 25.78
C GLN A 266 -13.51 -37.30 26.98
N ASP A 267 -12.18 -37.31 26.98
CA ASP A 267 -11.34 -37.73 28.12
C ASP A 267 -11.72 -36.93 29.39
N LEU A 268 -11.83 -35.60 29.27
CA LEU A 268 -12.16 -34.69 30.38
C LEU A 268 -13.59 -34.90 30.90
N VAL A 269 -14.58 -35.00 30.01
CA VAL A 269 -15.99 -35.26 30.33
C VAL A 269 -16.13 -36.58 31.10
N THR A 270 -15.49 -37.64 30.62
CA THR A 270 -15.49 -38.95 31.29
C THR A 270 -14.89 -38.85 32.70
N ALA A 271 -13.74 -38.19 32.84
CA ALA A 271 -13.09 -38.00 34.13
C ALA A 271 -13.90 -37.10 35.09
N LEU A 272 -14.61 -36.09 34.59
CA LEU A 272 -15.50 -35.23 35.37
C LEU A 272 -16.76 -35.96 35.86
N LEU A 273 -17.39 -36.77 34.99
CA LEU A 273 -18.53 -37.62 35.36
C LEU A 273 -18.14 -38.58 36.49
N ASN A 274 -17.00 -39.25 36.34
CA ASN A 274 -16.47 -40.18 37.35
C ASN A 274 -16.17 -39.46 38.66
N PHE A 275 -15.52 -38.30 38.63
CA PHE A 275 -15.22 -37.50 39.82
C PHE A 275 -16.49 -37.13 40.60
N HIS A 276 -17.52 -36.59 39.92
CA HIS A 276 -18.77 -36.19 40.58
C HIS A 276 -19.56 -37.41 41.10
N THR A 277 -19.62 -38.50 40.33
CA THR A 277 -20.29 -39.75 40.74
C THR A 277 -19.63 -40.42 41.94
N TYR A 278 -18.29 -40.47 41.98
CA TYR A 278 -17.62 -41.04 43.15
C TYR A 278 -17.65 -40.09 44.36
N MET A 279 -17.68 -38.77 44.15
CA MET A 279 -17.92 -37.80 45.23
C MET A 279 -19.33 -37.97 45.82
N GLU A 280 -20.35 -38.22 44.99
CA GLU A 280 -21.72 -38.52 45.43
C GLU A 280 -21.74 -39.74 46.36
N GLN A 281 -21.09 -40.83 45.94
CA GLN A 281 -20.95 -42.04 46.76
C GLN A 281 -20.22 -41.76 48.07
N ARG A 282 -19.11 -41.00 48.04
CA ARG A 282 -18.32 -40.72 49.24
C ARG A 282 -19.08 -39.91 50.28
N VAL A 283 -19.88 -38.94 49.86
CA VAL A 283 -20.74 -38.13 50.73
C VAL A 283 -21.81 -38.97 51.45
N GLN A 284 -22.12 -40.17 50.93
CA GLN A 284 -22.98 -41.17 51.57
C GLN A 284 -22.23 -42.18 52.46
N ILE A 285 -20.89 -42.11 52.55
CA ILE A 285 -20.03 -43.07 53.27
C ILE A 285 -19.29 -42.41 54.45
N PHE A 286 -18.89 -41.13 54.31
CA PHE A 286 -18.07 -40.43 55.29
C PHE A 286 -18.56 -38.97 55.45
N PRO A 287 -18.65 -38.40 56.67
CA PRO A 287 -18.15 -38.93 57.96
C PRO A 287 -18.92 -40.11 58.56
N ILE A 288 -20.17 -40.31 58.13
CA ILE A 288 -21.10 -41.34 58.61
C ILE A 288 -21.60 -42.11 57.39
N ASP A 289 -21.58 -43.45 57.45
CA ASP A 289 -22.13 -44.27 56.36
C ASP A 289 -23.66 -44.31 56.46
N SER A 290 -24.34 -43.99 55.36
CA SER A 290 -25.81 -44.01 55.25
C SER A 290 -26.44 -45.37 55.49
N ALA A 291 -25.65 -46.46 55.45
CA ALA A 291 -26.08 -47.79 55.84
C ALA A 291 -26.12 -48.03 57.36
N ILE A 292 -25.52 -47.14 58.17
CA ILE A 292 -25.40 -47.25 59.63
C ILE A 292 -26.27 -46.21 60.34
N ASP A 293 -26.26 -44.95 59.88
CA ASP A 293 -27.03 -43.85 60.46
C ASP A 293 -27.37 -42.78 59.41
N THR A 294 -28.31 -41.90 59.72
CA THR A 294 -28.79 -40.84 58.84
C THR A 294 -27.72 -39.78 58.57
N ILE A 295 -27.30 -39.66 57.31
CA ILE A 295 -26.38 -38.59 56.89
C ILE A 295 -27.01 -37.20 57.02
N SER A 296 -26.18 -36.17 57.26
CA SER A 296 -26.62 -34.79 57.50
C SER A 296 -27.54 -34.26 56.38
N PRO A 297 -28.54 -33.40 56.67
CA PRO A 297 -29.43 -32.85 55.65
C PRO A 297 -28.68 -32.03 54.60
N LEU A 298 -27.49 -31.51 54.95
CA LEU A 298 -26.58 -30.84 54.02
C LEU A 298 -25.97 -31.84 53.02
N ASN A 299 -25.43 -32.97 53.50
CA ASN A 299 -24.84 -34.01 52.67
C ASN A 299 -25.89 -34.76 51.83
N GLN A 300 -27.12 -34.96 52.34
CA GLN A 300 -28.25 -35.47 51.55
C GLN A 300 -28.52 -34.57 50.33
N LYS A 301 -28.61 -33.25 50.55
CA LYS A 301 -28.87 -32.27 49.48
C LYS A 301 -27.67 -32.12 48.54
N PHE A 302 -26.45 -32.25 49.05
CA PHE A 302 -25.24 -32.26 48.23
C PHE A 302 -25.22 -33.48 47.29
N SER A 303 -25.49 -34.68 47.82
CA SER A 303 -25.59 -35.91 47.04
C SER A 303 -26.68 -35.83 45.96
N GLN A 304 -27.86 -35.28 46.28
CA GLN A 304 -28.92 -35.03 45.29
C GLN A 304 -28.43 -34.15 44.12
N TYR A 305 -27.73 -33.05 44.40
CA TYR A 305 -27.18 -32.21 43.33
C TYR A 305 -26.02 -32.88 42.58
N LEU A 306 -25.18 -33.68 43.23
CA LEU A 306 -24.16 -34.46 42.54
C LEU A 306 -24.78 -35.51 41.61
N HIS A 307 -25.92 -36.10 41.96
CA HIS A 307 -26.64 -37.05 41.11
C HIS A 307 -27.08 -36.43 39.76
N GLU A 308 -27.39 -35.12 39.75
CA GLU A 308 -27.76 -34.37 38.55
C GLU A 308 -26.58 -34.17 37.56
N ASN A 309 -25.32 -34.48 37.95
CA ASN A 309 -24.11 -34.06 37.23
C ASN A 309 -24.10 -34.42 35.73
N ALA A 310 -24.63 -35.59 35.36
CA ALA A 310 -24.57 -36.07 33.98
C ALA A 310 -25.31 -35.15 32.99
N SER A 311 -26.35 -34.44 33.45
CA SER A 311 -27.11 -33.48 32.65
C SER A 311 -26.33 -32.20 32.33
N TYR A 312 -25.29 -31.89 33.11
CA TYR A 312 -24.45 -30.71 32.93
C TYR A 312 -23.11 -31.02 32.26
N VAL A 313 -22.55 -32.20 32.49
CA VAL A 313 -21.21 -32.57 31.98
C VAL A 313 -21.28 -33.17 30.57
N ARG A 314 -22.24 -34.07 30.26
CA ARG A 314 -22.32 -34.71 28.93
C ARG A 314 -22.50 -33.73 27.76
N PRO A 315 -23.31 -32.66 27.85
CA PRO A 315 -23.48 -31.72 26.74
C PRO A 315 -22.16 -31.02 26.30
N LEU A 316 -21.13 -30.98 27.15
CA LEU A 316 -19.81 -30.44 26.77
C LEU A 316 -19.19 -31.23 25.60
N GLU A 317 -19.37 -32.55 25.58
CA GLU A 317 -18.95 -33.42 24.47
C GLU A 317 -19.76 -33.14 23.21
N GLU A 318 -21.09 -33.12 23.31
CA GLU A 318 -22.02 -32.84 22.20
C GLU A 318 -21.73 -31.48 21.54
N GLY A 319 -21.42 -30.46 22.35
CA GLY A 319 -21.04 -29.13 21.89
C GLY A 319 -19.74 -29.12 21.08
N MET A 320 -18.74 -29.90 21.50
CA MET A 320 -17.48 -30.06 20.74
C MET A 320 -17.65 -30.93 19.49
N LEU A 321 -18.52 -31.95 19.55
CA LEU A 321 -18.81 -32.80 18.40
C LEU A 321 -19.44 -31.96 17.27
N HIS A 322 -20.45 -31.15 17.58
CA HIS A 322 -21.06 -30.24 16.60
C HIS A 322 -20.10 -29.18 16.04
N LEU A 323 -19.12 -28.74 16.84
CA LEU A 323 -18.03 -27.89 16.36
C LEU A 323 -17.18 -28.65 15.33
N PHE A 324 -16.69 -29.85 15.66
CA PHE A 324 -15.88 -30.69 14.78
C PHE A 324 -16.59 -31.07 13.48
N GLU A 325 -17.88 -31.44 13.56
CA GLU A 325 -18.71 -31.76 12.39
C GLU A 325 -18.86 -30.58 11.42
N SER A 326 -18.92 -29.36 11.96
CA SER A 326 -19.03 -28.14 11.14
C SER A 326 -17.77 -27.80 10.34
N ILE A 327 -16.60 -28.29 10.77
CA ILE A 327 -15.29 -28.02 10.15
C ILE A 327 -15.02 -29.10 9.10
N THR A 328 -15.47 -28.86 7.87
CA THR A 328 -15.28 -29.75 6.72
C THR A 328 -14.11 -29.31 5.82
N GLU A 329 -13.69 -30.17 4.89
CA GLU A 329 -12.70 -29.79 3.86
C GLU A 329 -13.13 -28.62 2.98
N ASP A 330 -14.44 -28.38 2.86
CA ASP A 330 -15.02 -27.42 1.92
C ASP A 330 -15.33 -26.06 2.57
N THR A 331 -15.58 -26.04 3.88
CA THR A 331 -15.93 -24.83 4.66
C THR A 331 -14.76 -23.87 4.83
N VAL A 332 -15.05 -22.59 5.10
CA VAL A 332 -14.05 -21.59 5.50
C VAL A 332 -14.17 -21.35 7.00
N THR A 333 -13.38 -22.07 7.78
CA THR A 333 -13.38 -21.99 9.25
C THR A 333 -12.56 -20.78 9.70
N VAL A 334 -13.23 -19.79 10.28
CA VAL A 334 -12.68 -18.59 10.94
C VAL A 334 -13.61 -18.26 12.12
N LEU A 335 -13.18 -17.45 13.09
CA LEU A 335 -13.96 -17.14 14.29
C LEU A 335 -15.37 -16.59 13.98
N GLU A 336 -15.51 -15.76 12.95
CA GLU A 336 -16.79 -15.22 12.48
C GLU A 336 -17.71 -16.27 11.84
N THR A 337 -17.18 -17.36 11.27
CA THR A 337 -17.98 -18.42 10.62
C THR A 337 -18.25 -19.61 11.56
N THR A 338 -17.59 -19.68 12.72
CA THR A 338 -17.64 -20.83 13.63
C THR A 338 -18.86 -20.77 14.57
N VAL A 339 -20.06 -20.62 14.00
CA VAL A 339 -21.33 -20.45 14.73
C VAL A 339 -21.62 -21.60 15.69
N LYS A 340 -21.16 -22.83 15.38
CA LYS A 340 -21.35 -24.02 16.23
C LYS A 340 -20.55 -24.00 17.54
N LEU A 341 -19.51 -23.17 17.67
CA LEU A 341 -18.80 -22.96 18.94
C LEU A 341 -19.73 -22.42 20.04
N LYS A 342 -20.80 -21.72 19.66
CA LYS A 342 -21.81 -21.19 20.59
C LYS A 342 -22.38 -22.28 21.50
N ALA A 343 -22.75 -23.44 20.96
CA ALA A 343 -23.36 -24.53 21.72
C ALA A 343 -22.42 -25.03 22.84
N PHE A 344 -21.14 -25.23 22.52
CA PHE A 344 -20.13 -25.58 23.51
C PHE A 344 -19.99 -24.51 24.61
N SER A 345 -20.00 -23.22 24.26
CA SER A 345 -19.93 -22.13 25.23
C SER A 345 -21.16 -22.06 26.15
N GLU A 346 -22.36 -22.35 25.63
CA GLU A 346 -23.60 -22.42 26.42
C GLU A 346 -23.56 -23.61 27.39
N HIS A 347 -23.09 -24.78 26.94
CA HIS A 347 -22.90 -25.96 27.80
C HIS A 347 -21.82 -25.73 28.87
N LEU A 348 -20.70 -25.08 28.53
CA LEU A 348 -19.65 -24.70 29.48
C LEU A 348 -20.14 -23.69 30.52
N THR A 349 -21.02 -22.77 30.12
CA THR A 349 -21.70 -21.84 31.04
C THR A 349 -22.64 -22.61 31.99
N SER A 350 -23.45 -23.53 31.46
CA SER A 350 -24.34 -24.39 32.25
C SER A 350 -23.57 -25.22 33.30
N TYR A 351 -22.48 -25.88 32.88
CA TYR A 351 -21.61 -26.63 33.78
C TYR A 351 -20.93 -25.73 34.84
N THR A 352 -20.53 -24.51 34.48
CA THR A 352 -19.95 -23.58 35.47
C THR A 352 -20.99 -23.09 36.48
N CYS A 353 -22.23 -22.87 36.06
CA CYS A 353 -23.36 -22.60 36.96
C CYS A 353 -23.65 -23.79 37.88
N PHE A 354 -23.54 -25.03 37.39
CA PHE A 354 -23.60 -26.23 38.22
C PHE A 354 -22.48 -26.28 39.27
N LEU A 355 -21.22 -26.02 38.89
CA LEU A 355 -20.11 -25.93 39.85
C LEU A 355 -20.34 -24.85 40.91
N LYS A 356 -20.89 -23.69 40.54
CA LYS A 356 -21.29 -22.63 41.50
C LYS A 356 -22.42 -23.09 42.43
N LYS A 357 -23.41 -23.83 41.93
CA LYS A 357 -24.52 -24.39 42.72
C LYS A 357 -24.04 -25.37 43.78
N ILE A 358 -23.10 -26.26 43.44
CA ILE A 358 -22.61 -27.29 44.36
C ILE A 358 -21.49 -26.82 45.30
N LEU A 359 -20.69 -25.82 44.92
CA LEU A 359 -19.53 -25.38 45.70
C LEU A 359 -19.84 -25.09 47.18
N PRO A 360 -20.89 -24.34 47.58
CA PRO A 360 -21.18 -24.11 49.00
C PRO A 360 -21.41 -25.39 49.80
N TYR A 361 -22.06 -26.40 49.18
CA TYR A 361 -22.31 -27.70 49.79
C TYR A 361 -21.03 -28.52 49.92
N GLN A 362 -20.19 -28.52 48.88
CA GLN A 362 -18.89 -29.20 48.91
C GLN A 362 -17.95 -28.63 49.98
N LEU A 363 -17.93 -27.30 50.14
CA LEU A 363 -17.15 -26.64 51.17
C LEU A 363 -17.68 -26.96 52.57
N LYS A 364 -19.00 -26.88 52.78
CA LYS A 364 -19.63 -27.22 54.06
C LYS A 364 -19.50 -28.70 54.42
N SER A 365 -19.55 -29.60 53.45
CA SER A 365 -19.29 -31.04 53.65
C SER A 365 -17.86 -31.28 54.18
N LEU A 366 -16.86 -30.60 53.61
CA LEU A 366 -15.48 -30.63 54.14
C LEU A 366 -15.33 -29.97 55.53
N GLU A 367 -16.18 -29.00 55.88
CA GLU A 367 -16.24 -28.42 57.22
C GLU A 367 -16.87 -29.40 58.23
N GLU A 368 -17.98 -30.08 57.90
CA GLU A 368 -18.56 -31.15 58.71
C GLU A 368 -17.54 -32.30 58.95
N GLU A 369 -16.76 -32.67 57.93
CA GLU A 369 -15.63 -33.60 58.12
C GLU A 369 -14.53 -33.06 59.05
N CYS A 370 -14.33 -31.74 59.13
CA CYS A 370 -13.37 -31.13 60.05
C CYS A 370 -13.87 -31.09 61.50
N GLU A 371 -15.19 -31.11 61.70
CA GLU A 371 -15.87 -31.08 62.99
C GLU A 371 -16.12 -32.50 63.55
N SER A 372 -16.09 -33.52 62.69
CA SER A 372 -16.16 -34.94 63.08
C SER A 372 -15.12 -35.33 64.14
N SER A 373 -15.52 -36.15 65.11
CA SER A 373 -14.66 -36.72 66.16
C SER A 373 -13.53 -37.60 65.60
N LEU A 374 -13.70 -38.14 64.38
CA LEU A 374 -12.69 -38.92 63.67
C LEU A 374 -11.58 -38.05 63.04
N CYS A 375 -11.73 -36.71 63.06
CA CYS A 375 -10.86 -35.81 62.32
C CYS A 375 -9.61 -35.38 63.10
N THR A 376 -8.49 -36.02 62.79
CA THR A 376 -7.17 -35.66 63.32
C THR A 376 -6.72 -34.27 62.86
N ALA A 377 -5.79 -33.65 63.59
CA ALA A 377 -5.23 -32.35 63.20
C ALA A 377 -4.56 -32.37 61.81
N ALA A 378 -3.95 -33.51 61.43
CA ALA A 378 -3.37 -33.71 60.11
C ALA A 378 -4.46 -33.77 59.02
N LEU A 379 -5.56 -34.51 59.26
CA LEU A 379 -6.67 -34.62 58.32
C LEU A 379 -7.38 -33.26 58.12
N ARG A 380 -7.65 -32.54 59.22
CA ARG A 380 -8.21 -31.17 59.21
C ARG A 380 -7.36 -30.22 58.35
N ALA A 381 -6.03 -30.30 58.45
CA ALA A 381 -5.12 -29.50 57.63
C ALA A 381 -5.15 -29.88 56.14
N LYS A 382 -5.44 -31.14 55.76
CA LYS A 382 -5.67 -31.52 54.35
C LYS A 382 -7.03 -31.06 53.85
N ASN A 383 -8.08 -31.20 54.65
CA ASN A 383 -9.43 -30.74 54.31
C ASN A 383 -9.47 -29.22 54.09
N GLN A 384 -8.80 -28.42 54.92
CA GLN A 384 -8.66 -26.97 54.69
C GLN A 384 -7.94 -26.62 53.37
N LYS A 385 -6.96 -27.41 52.95
CA LYS A 385 -6.29 -27.22 51.65
C LYS A 385 -7.21 -27.58 50.49
N LEU A 386 -7.85 -28.75 50.52
CA LEU A 386 -8.83 -29.16 49.51
C LEU A 386 -9.99 -28.18 49.40
N HIS A 387 -10.52 -27.68 50.52
CA HIS A 387 -11.54 -26.64 50.56
C HIS A 387 -11.12 -25.37 49.77
N ASN A 388 -9.86 -24.94 49.90
CA ASN A 388 -9.33 -23.84 49.11
C ASN A 388 -9.09 -24.21 47.64
N ASP A 389 -8.70 -25.44 47.36
CA ASP A 389 -8.45 -25.91 45.98
C ASP A 389 -9.75 -26.11 45.19
N MET A 390 -10.86 -26.54 45.82
CA MET A 390 -12.19 -26.56 45.19
C MET A 390 -12.65 -25.16 44.77
N LYS A 391 -12.41 -24.14 45.61
CA LYS A 391 -12.68 -22.73 45.22
C LYS A 391 -11.87 -22.32 43.99
N LYS A 392 -10.59 -22.71 43.91
CA LYS A 392 -9.74 -22.44 42.73
C LYS A 392 -10.24 -23.19 41.49
N MET A 393 -10.71 -24.43 41.64
CA MET A 393 -11.24 -25.24 40.54
C MET A 393 -12.46 -24.58 39.91
N THR A 394 -13.46 -24.19 40.72
CA THR A 394 -14.63 -23.45 40.23
C THR A 394 -14.21 -22.12 39.60
N ALA A 395 -13.31 -21.35 40.22
CA ALA A 395 -12.81 -20.09 39.66
C ALA A 395 -12.02 -20.25 38.35
N ALA A 396 -11.40 -21.41 38.10
CA ALA A 396 -10.75 -21.72 36.83
C ALA A 396 -11.79 -21.94 35.71
N PHE A 397 -12.85 -22.70 35.98
CA PHE A 397 -13.98 -22.86 35.05
C PHE A 397 -14.71 -21.52 34.80
N GLU A 398 -14.83 -20.65 35.81
CA GLU A 398 -15.37 -19.30 35.63
C GLU A 398 -14.59 -18.47 34.61
N LYS A 399 -13.27 -18.39 34.78
CA LYS A 399 -12.41 -17.68 33.82
C LYS A 399 -12.47 -18.32 32.43
N LEU A 400 -12.45 -19.65 32.35
CA LEU A 400 -12.51 -20.38 31.09
C LEU A 400 -13.81 -20.08 30.34
N HIS A 401 -14.97 -20.14 31.00
CA HIS A 401 -16.24 -19.82 30.36
C HIS A 401 -16.27 -18.38 29.86
N ILE A 402 -15.76 -17.40 30.62
CA ILE A 402 -15.78 -15.99 30.22
C ILE A 402 -14.99 -15.80 28.92
N TYR A 403 -13.77 -16.32 28.84
CA TYR A 403 -12.97 -16.20 27.63
C TYR A 403 -13.56 -16.99 26.45
N THR A 404 -14.16 -18.17 26.68
CA THR A 404 -14.86 -18.92 25.63
C THR A 404 -16.11 -18.19 25.13
N SER A 405 -16.91 -17.57 26.01
CA SER A 405 -18.06 -16.75 25.63
C SER A 405 -17.65 -15.52 24.81
N LEU A 406 -16.51 -14.89 25.15
CA LEU A 406 -15.94 -13.81 24.34
C LEU A 406 -15.47 -14.31 22.97
N LEU A 407 -14.88 -15.50 22.91
CA LEU A 407 -14.41 -16.13 21.66
C LEU A 407 -15.57 -16.44 20.68
N VAL A 408 -16.79 -16.65 21.19
CA VAL A 408 -18.00 -16.87 20.39
C VAL A 408 -18.57 -15.57 19.79
N LEU A 409 -18.34 -14.41 20.43
CA LEU A 409 -18.96 -13.14 20.01
C LEU A 409 -18.86 -12.84 18.50
N PRO A 410 -17.69 -12.98 17.83
CA PRO A 410 -17.57 -12.70 16.39
C PRO A 410 -18.54 -13.49 15.50
N SER A 411 -18.95 -14.68 15.91
CA SER A 411 -19.90 -15.53 15.16
C SER A 411 -21.37 -15.14 15.31
N ILE A 412 -21.70 -14.30 16.30
CA ILE A 412 -23.08 -13.86 16.60
C ILE A 412 -23.24 -12.35 16.35
N LYS A 413 -22.21 -11.57 16.71
CA LYS A 413 -22.14 -10.11 16.61
C LYS A 413 -20.71 -9.74 16.16
N PRO A 414 -20.46 -9.56 14.85
CA PRO A 414 -19.11 -9.28 14.35
C PRO A 414 -18.49 -7.98 14.91
N GLU A 415 -19.31 -7.02 15.34
CA GLU A 415 -18.87 -5.78 16.01
C GLU A 415 -18.52 -5.97 17.50
N GLY A 416 -18.90 -7.11 18.10
CA GLY A 416 -18.82 -7.32 19.56
C GLY A 416 -17.40 -7.56 20.10
N LEU A 417 -16.41 -7.79 19.24
CA LEU A 417 -15.03 -8.02 19.64
C LEU A 417 -14.06 -7.66 18.49
N LEU A 418 -13.14 -6.73 18.76
CA LEU A 418 -12.12 -6.31 17.81
C LEU A 418 -11.10 -7.42 17.54
N ARG A 419 -10.74 -7.63 16.25
CA ARG A 419 -9.77 -8.63 15.79
C ARG A 419 -8.40 -8.54 16.45
N THR A 420 -7.96 -7.33 16.80
CA THR A 420 -6.72 -7.09 17.55
C THR A 420 -6.66 -7.82 18.89
N ASN A 421 -7.81 -8.14 19.48
CA ASN A 421 -7.92 -8.83 20.77
C ASN A 421 -8.02 -10.35 20.63
N TYR A 422 -8.15 -10.91 19.42
CA TYR A 422 -8.35 -12.36 19.26
C TYR A 422 -7.11 -13.15 19.71
N SER A 423 -5.91 -12.72 19.34
CA SER A 423 -4.65 -13.36 19.76
C SER A 423 -4.43 -13.29 21.28
N SER A 424 -4.79 -12.16 21.89
CA SER A 424 -4.74 -12.02 23.34
C SER A 424 -5.74 -12.96 24.01
N LEU A 425 -6.96 -13.10 23.51
CA LEU A 425 -7.97 -14.04 24.07
C LEU A 425 -7.52 -15.50 23.98
N PHE A 426 -6.98 -15.95 22.84
CA PHE A 426 -6.39 -17.30 22.74
C PHE A 426 -5.27 -17.51 23.78
N THR A 427 -4.43 -16.49 23.99
CA THR A 427 -3.37 -16.53 25.02
C THR A 427 -3.95 -16.61 26.45
N HIS A 428 -5.03 -15.89 26.75
CA HIS A 428 -5.71 -15.97 28.05
C HIS A 428 -6.40 -17.33 28.26
N ILE A 429 -6.99 -17.93 27.24
CA ILE A 429 -7.54 -19.30 27.31
C ILE A 429 -6.42 -20.30 27.59
N ALA A 430 -5.30 -20.23 26.87
CA ALA A 430 -4.13 -21.09 27.11
C ALA A 430 -3.62 -20.99 28.55
N ALA A 431 -3.44 -19.76 29.07
CA ALA A 431 -3.04 -19.51 30.45
C ALA A 431 -4.06 -20.02 31.47
N CYS A 432 -5.36 -19.90 31.18
CA CYS A 432 -6.42 -20.42 32.03
C CYS A 432 -6.43 -21.96 32.09
N LEU A 433 -6.16 -22.63 30.97
CA LEU A 433 -6.05 -24.09 30.89
C LEU A 433 -4.84 -24.64 31.66
N HIS A 434 -3.69 -23.96 31.59
CA HIS A 434 -2.54 -24.30 32.45
C HIS A 434 -2.85 -24.08 33.93
N GLY A 435 -3.50 -22.96 34.28
CA GLY A 435 -3.94 -22.70 35.65
C GLY A 435 -4.91 -23.76 36.18
N PHE A 436 -5.83 -24.25 35.34
CA PHE A 436 -6.71 -25.38 35.69
C PHE A 436 -5.93 -26.68 35.93
N HIS A 437 -4.97 -27.00 35.06
CA HIS A 437 -4.10 -28.17 35.23
C HIS A 437 -3.29 -28.12 36.53
N ASP A 438 -2.72 -26.98 36.89
CA ASP A 438 -1.97 -26.83 38.15
C ASP A 438 -2.87 -26.89 39.39
N VAL A 439 -4.11 -26.41 39.32
CA VAL A 439 -5.11 -26.63 40.37
C VAL A 439 -5.44 -28.12 40.51
N MET A 440 -5.64 -28.84 39.42
CA MET A 440 -5.90 -30.29 39.47
C MET A 440 -4.74 -31.09 40.06
N LYS A 441 -3.48 -30.70 39.80
CA LYS A 441 -2.30 -31.30 40.46
C LYS A 441 -2.34 -31.13 41.98
N GLU A 442 -2.62 -29.93 42.48
CA GLU A 442 -2.69 -29.70 43.93
C GLU A 442 -3.89 -30.42 44.55
N ILE A 443 -5.03 -30.53 43.85
CA ILE A 443 -6.15 -31.39 44.28
C ILE A 443 -5.72 -32.85 44.38
N SER A 444 -5.07 -33.40 43.34
CA SER A 444 -4.56 -34.79 43.33
C SER A 444 -3.62 -35.08 44.51
N LYS A 445 -2.69 -34.16 44.75
CA LYS A 445 -1.71 -34.21 45.85
C LYS A 445 -2.33 -34.07 47.24
N HIS A 446 -3.30 -33.18 47.42
CA HIS A 446 -3.96 -33.02 48.72
C HIS A 446 -5.00 -34.11 48.97
N TYR A 447 -5.65 -34.64 47.93
CA TYR A 447 -6.61 -35.75 48.03
C TYR A 447 -5.92 -37.08 48.32
N SER A 448 -4.83 -37.42 47.62
CA SER A 448 -4.03 -38.63 47.94
C SER A 448 -3.53 -38.63 49.38
N GLN A 449 -3.06 -37.47 49.88
CA GLN A 449 -2.63 -37.30 51.27
C GLN A 449 -3.79 -37.36 52.27
N LYS A 450 -4.99 -36.95 51.88
CA LYS A 450 -6.22 -37.11 52.67
C LYS A 450 -6.63 -38.58 52.75
N ALA A 451 -6.75 -39.25 51.60
CA ALA A 451 -7.14 -40.65 51.50
C ALA A 451 -6.22 -41.56 52.33
N ALA A 452 -4.90 -41.37 52.25
CA ALA A 452 -3.95 -42.12 53.08
C ALA A 452 -4.24 -41.98 54.59
N LEU A 453 -4.47 -40.75 55.07
CA LEU A 453 -4.82 -40.50 56.48
C LEU A 453 -6.19 -41.05 56.86
N GLU A 454 -7.13 -41.14 55.93
CA GLU A 454 -8.44 -41.78 56.15
C GLU A 454 -8.36 -43.30 56.20
N HIS A 455 -7.46 -43.91 55.42
CA HIS A 455 -7.25 -45.37 55.42
C HIS A 455 -6.57 -45.85 56.71
N GLU A 456 -5.87 -44.96 57.42
CA GLU A 456 -5.27 -45.22 58.75
C GLU A 456 -6.30 -45.11 59.90
N LEU A 457 -7.54 -44.68 59.66
CA LEU A 457 -8.56 -44.56 60.71
C LEU A 457 -9.10 -45.95 61.13
N PRO A 458 -9.32 -46.21 62.43
CA PRO A 458 -9.92 -47.47 62.91
C PRO A 458 -11.33 -47.75 62.37
N THR A 459 -12.02 -46.71 61.88
CA THR A 459 -13.36 -46.78 61.29
C THR A 459 -13.36 -46.83 59.75
N ALA A 460 -12.19 -46.98 59.12
CA ALA A 460 -12.08 -47.05 57.66
C ALA A 460 -12.76 -48.31 57.11
N THR A 461 -13.86 -48.15 56.38
CA THR A 461 -14.55 -49.26 55.71
C THR A 461 -13.90 -49.58 54.37
N GLN A 462 -13.94 -50.83 53.92
CA GLN A 462 -13.48 -51.21 52.58
C GLN A 462 -14.22 -50.42 51.48
N LYS A 463 -15.49 -50.06 51.73
CA LYS A 463 -16.31 -49.19 50.87
C LYS A 463 -15.68 -47.80 50.74
N LEU A 464 -15.31 -47.15 51.87
CA LEU A 464 -14.61 -45.86 51.86
C LEU A 464 -13.26 -45.92 51.13
N ILE A 465 -12.44 -46.94 51.41
CA ILE A 465 -11.13 -47.12 50.76
C ILE A 465 -11.30 -47.22 49.23
N THR A 466 -12.19 -48.10 48.78
CA THR A 466 -12.45 -48.32 47.35
C THR A 466 -13.01 -47.06 46.67
N THR A 467 -13.91 -46.31 47.32
CA THR A 467 -14.41 -45.04 46.79
C THR A 467 -13.34 -43.95 46.77
N ASN A 468 -12.45 -43.89 47.77
CA ASN A 468 -11.31 -42.97 47.78
C ASN A 468 -10.32 -43.25 46.64
N ASP A 469 -10.02 -44.53 46.35
CA ASP A 469 -9.17 -44.92 45.23
C ASP A 469 -9.82 -44.57 43.87
N CYS A 470 -11.14 -44.77 43.74
CA CYS A 470 -11.90 -44.35 42.56
C CYS A 470 -11.89 -42.82 42.35
N ILE A 471 -12.06 -42.02 43.43
CA ILE A 471 -11.92 -40.56 43.35
C ILE A 471 -10.50 -40.19 42.96
N LEU A 472 -9.47 -40.76 43.59
CA LEU A 472 -8.08 -40.45 43.29
C LEU A 472 -7.75 -40.77 41.83
N SER A 473 -8.20 -41.92 41.31
CA SER A 473 -8.09 -42.30 39.90
C SER A 473 -8.75 -41.26 38.98
N SER A 474 -9.98 -40.84 39.28
CA SER A 474 -10.68 -39.81 38.50
C SER A 474 -9.98 -38.44 38.54
N VAL A 475 -9.41 -38.03 39.68
CA VAL A 475 -8.65 -36.79 39.84
C VAL A 475 -7.32 -36.83 39.10
N VAL A 476 -6.64 -37.98 39.08
CA VAL A 476 -5.43 -38.20 38.26
C VAL A 476 -5.78 -38.16 36.77
N ALA A 477 -6.89 -38.77 36.34
CA ALA A 477 -7.38 -38.68 34.98
C ALA A 477 -7.72 -37.24 34.57
N LEU A 478 -8.39 -36.46 35.44
CA LEU A 478 -8.64 -35.03 35.26
C LEU A 478 -7.34 -34.22 35.14
N THR A 479 -6.36 -34.49 35.99
CA THR A 479 -5.05 -33.81 35.96
C THR A 479 -4.35 -34.06 34.62
N ASN A 480 -4.30 -35.32 34.19
CA ASN A 480 -3.70 -35.70 32.92
C ASN A 480 -4.47 -35.12 31.72
N GLY A 481 -5.80 -35.15 31.74
CA GLY A 481 -6.66 -34.55 30.71
C GLY A 481 -6.46 -33.03 30.61
N ALA A 482 -6.47 -32.32 31.73
CA ALA A 482 -6.19 -30.89 31.79
C ALA A 482 -4.79 -30.54 31.23
N GLY A 483 -3.77 -31.34 31.58
CA GLY A 483 -2.41 -31.18 31.06
C GLY A 483 -2.29 -31.43 29.55
N LYS A 484 -2.96 -32.46 29.02
CA LYS A 484 -3.09 -32.71 27.57
C LYS A 484 -3.74 -31.51 26.87
N ILE A 485 -4.88 -31.02 27.38
CA ILE A 485 -5.61 -29.88 26.78
C ILE A 485 -4.75 -28.61 26.80
N ALA A 486 -4.13 -28.27 27.94
CA ALA A 486 -3.35 -27.05 28.08
C ALA A 486 -2.11 -27.04 27.17
N SER A 487 -1.39 -28.16 27.09
CA SER A 487 -0.23 -28.32 26.19
C SER A 487 -0.66 -28.32 24.71
N PHE A 488 -1.71 -29.06 24.35
CA PHE A 488 -2.29 -29.05 23.00
C PHE A 488 -2.69 -27.65 22.55
N PHE A 489 -3.41 -26.90 23.40
CA PHE A 489 -3.91 -25.57 23.05
C PHE A 489 -2.75 -24.57 22.87
N SER A 490 -1.72 -24.67 23.71
CA SER A 490 -0.51 -23.84 23.62
C SER A 490 0.30 -24.15 22.35
N ASN A 491 0.49 -25.43 22.04
CA ASN A 491 1.24 -25.88 20.86
C ASN A 491 0.56 -25.53 19.53
N ASN A 492 -0.75 -25.28 19.54
CA ASN A 492 -1.53 -24.90 18.36
C ASN A 492 -1.93 -23.42 18.34
N LEU A 493 -1.44 -22.59 19.27
CA LEU A 493 -1.83 -21.18 19.38
C LEU A 493 -1.54 -20.39 18.11
N ASP A 494 -0.39 -20.62 17.48
CA ASP A 494 -0.04 -20.02 16.18
C ASP A 494 -1.01 -20.40 15.05
N HIS A 495 -1.63 -21.59 15.12
CA HIS A 495 -2.62 -22.02 14.14
C HIS A 495 -3.99 -21.40 14.39
N PHE A 496 -4.39 -21.23 15.66
CA PHE A 496 -5.58 -20.48 16.01
C PHE A 496 -5.45 -19.00 15.62
N VAL A 497 -4.28 -18.38 15.80
CA VAL A 497 -4.01 -16.99 15.41
C VAL A 497 -3.89 -16.84 13.88
N ALA A 498 -3.19 -17.74 13.19
CA ALA A 498 -3.06 -17.67 11.73
C ALA A 498 -4.40 -17.92 11.00
N ALA A 499 -5.31 -18.71 11.57
CA ALA A 499 -6.63 -18.94 11.00
C ALA A 499 -7.52 -17.68 10.96
N LEU A 500 -7.17 -16.63 11.71
CA LEU A 500 -7.90 -15.35 11.76
C LEU A 500 -7.69 -14.46 10.52
N SER A 501 -6.69 -14.77 9.69
CA SER A 501 -6.28 -13.94 8.55
C SER A 501 -6.35 -14.73 7.24
N TYR A 502 -7.46 -14.56 6.53
CA TYR A 502 -7.63 -15.02 5.15
C TYR A 502 -7.52 -13.82 4.21
N GLY A 503 -6.36 -13.68 3.58
CA GLY A 503 -6.06 -12.60 2.64
C GLY A 503 -4.62 -12.74 2.12
N PRO A 504 -4.23 -11.97 1.09
CA PRO A 504 -2.83 -11.86 0.70
C PRO A 504 -2.04 -11.22 1.84
N LYS A 505 -1.23 -12.03 2.54
CA LYS A 505 -0.17 -11.82 3.57
C LYS A 505 -0.17 -10.63 4.55
N GLU A 506 -0.74 -9.48 4.20
CA GLU A 506 -0.78 -8.25 5.00
C GLU A 506 -2.22 -7.68 5.14
N GLY A 507 -3.18 -8.17 4.35
CA GLY A 507 -4.57 -7.72 4.39
C GLY A 507 -5.38 -8.28 5.56
N ALA A 508 -5.64 -7.47 6.59
CA ALA A 508 -6.49 -7.78 7.75
C ALA A 508 -8.01 -7.80 7.43
N GLN A 509 -8.41 -8.25 6.25
CA GLN A 509 -9.75 -8.04 5.68
C GLN A 509 -10.83 -8.90 6.35
N PHE A 510 -11.97 -8.28 6.64
CA PHE A 510 -13.13 -8.89 7.28
C PHE A 510 -13.79 -9.94 6.38
N ILE A 511 -13.92 -11.18 6.88
CA ILE A 511 -14.76 -12.20 6.23
C ILE A 511 -16.15 -12.08 6.82
N SER A 512 -17.09 -11.57 6.02
CA SER A 512 -18.51 -11.69 6.35
C SER A 512 -18.90 -13.18 6.31
N PRO A 513 -19.66 -13.71 7.29
CA PRO A 513 -20.17 -15.08 7.23
C PRO A 513 -20.93 -15.37 5.93
N LEU A 514 -21.61 -14.37 5.39
CA LEU A 514 -22.29 -14.42 4.09
C LEU A 514 -21.34 -14.69 2.92
N SER A 515 -20.10 -14.17 2.92
CA SER A 515 -19.15 -14.41 1.83
C SER A 515 -18.60 -15.84 1.83
N ALA A 516 -18.42 -16.43 3.02
CA ALA A 516 -18.08 -17.84 3.19
C ALA A 516 -19.22 -18.77 2.74
N GLU A 517 -20.47 -18.41 3.02
CA GLU A 517 -21.64 -19.14 2.53
C GLU A 517 -21.77 -19.03 1.00
N CYS A 518 -21.64 -17.83 0.44
CA CYS A 518 -21.61 -17.61 -1.01
C CYS A 518 -20.52 -18.46 -1.69
N MET A 519 -19.30 -18.53 -1.12
CA MET A 519 -18.23 -19.40 -1.61
C MET A 519 -18.68 -20.86 -1.73
N LEU A 520 -19.26 -21.40 -0.64
CA LEU A 520 -19.79 -22.77 -0.61
C LEU A 520 -20.90 -23.00 -1.64
N GLN A 521 -21.83 -22.04 -1.79
CA GLN A 521 -22.89 -22.11 -2.78
C GLN A 521 -22.34 -22.09 -4.22
N TYR A 522 -21.37 -21.23 -4.53
CA TYR A 522 -20.71 -21.18 -5.84
C TYR A 522 -19.90 -22.44 -6.11
N LYS A 523 -19.17 -22.98 -5.12
CA LYS A 523 -18.47 -24.27 -5.22
C LYS A 523 -19.44 -25.42 -5.52
N LYS A 524 -20.57 -25.50 -4.81
CA LYS A 524 -21.64 -26.49 -5.09
C LYS A 524 -22.20 -26.35 -6.50
N LYS A 525 -22.49 -25.12 -6.96
CA LYS A 525 -22.94 -24.84 -8.34
C LYS A 525 -21.90 -25.26 -9.39
N ALA A 526 -20.62 -24.94 -9.16
CA ALA A 526 -19.52 -25.31 -10.06
C ALA A 526 -19.32 -26.84 -10.11
N VAL A 527 -19.40 -27.54 -8.99
CA VAL A 527 -19.35 -29.02 -8.94
C VAL A 527 -20.54 -29.64 -9.68
N ALA A 528 -21.75 -29.10 -9.49
CA ALA A 528 -22.94 -29.56 -10.21
C ALA A 528 -22.81 -29.36 -11.74
N TYR A 529 -22.28 -28.21 -12.17
CA TYR A 529 -21.98 -27.92 -13.58
C TYR A 529 -20.90 -28.83 -14.16
N MET A 530 -19.79 -29.04 -13.45
CA MET A 530 -18.75 -29.99 -13.87
C MET A 530 -19.27 -31.44 -13.92
N LYS A 531 -20.22 -31.80 -13.06
CA LYS A 531 -20.90 -33.10 -13.10
C LYS A 531 -21.85 -33.21 -14.30
N SER A 532 -22.54 -32.14 -14.70
CA SER A 532 -23.38 -32.16 -15.90
C SER A 532 -22.56 -32.22 -17.19
N LEU A 533 -21.41 -31.55 -17.26
CA LEU A 533 -20.46 -31.67 -18.38
C LEU A 533 -19.84 -33.07 -18.50
N LYS A 534 -19.66 -33.78 -17.39
CA LYS A 534 -19.14 -35.16 -17.35
C LYS A 534 -20.20 -36.24 -17.56
N LYS A 535 -21.47 -35.86 -17.83
CA LYS A 535 -22.48 -36.82 -18.24
C LYS A 535 -22.07 -37.38 -19.60
N SER A 536 -21.89 -38.69 -19.71
CA SER A 536 -21.67 -39.33 -21.01
C SER A 536 -22.81 -38.93 -21.95
N CYS A 537 -22.45 -38.52 -23.18
CA CYS A 537 -23.43 -38.36 -24.23
C CYS A 537 -24.09 -39.73 -24.44
N SER A 538 -25.41 -39.78 -24.58
CA SER A 538 -26.11 -41.02 -24.90
C SER A 538 -25.51 -41.63 -26.18
N ASP A 539 -25.38 -42.95 -26.24
CA ASP A 539 -24.76 -43.64 -27.38
C ASP A 539 -25.42 -43.20 -28.69
N SER A 540 -24.66 -42.42 -29.47
CA SER A 540 -25.09 -41.91 -30.77
C SER A 540 -24.60 -42.86 -31.85
N VAL A 541 -25.50 -43.25 -32.75
CA VAL A 541 -25.15 -44.11 -33.90
C VAL A 541 -23.98 -43.45 -34.65
N PRO A 542 -22.84 -44.14 -34.82
CA PRO A 542 -21.68 -43.61 -35.54
C PRO A 542 -22.05 -43.04 -36.91
N TYR A 543 -21.43 -41.94 -37.30
CA TYR A 543 -21.80 -41.20 -38.51
C TYR A 543 -21.73 -42.06 -39.79
N GLU A 544 -20.76 -42.97 -39.89
CA GLU A 544 -20.65 -43.92 -40.99
C GLU A 544 -21.83 -44.90 -41.05
N GLU A 545 -22.28 -45.38 -39.89
CA GLU A 545 -23.42 -46.30 -39.77
C GLU A 545 -24.74 -45.57 -40.02
N ALA A 546 -24.86 -44.31 -39.59
CA ALA A 546 -25.97 -43.43 -39.95
C ALA A 546 -26.04 -43.14 -41.47
N LEU A 547 -24.88 -42.97 -42.13
CA LEU A 547 -24.81 -42.84 -43.58
C LEU A 547 -25.12 -44.15 -44.31
N ALA A 548 -24.67 -45.29 -43.80
CA ALA A 548 -25.00 -46.61 -44.34
C ALA A 548 -26.52 -46.86 -44.25
N ASN A 549 -27.12 -46.62 -43.08
CA ASN A 549 -28.56 -46.70 -42.86
C ASN A 549 -29.34 -45.75 -43.79
N ARG A 550 -28.85 -44.51 -43.99
CA ARG A 550 -29.45 -43.57 -44.96
C ARG A 550 -29.38 -44.09 -46.40
N ARG A 551 -28.26 -44.66 -46.84
CA ARG A 551 -28.11 -45.26 -48.18
C ARG A 551 -29.04 -46.46 -48.36
N ILE A 552 -29.13 -47.34 -47.36
CA ILE A 552 -30.05 -48.48 -47.36
C ILE A 552 -31.50 -47.98 -47.48
N LEU A 553 -31.91 -47.01 -46.66
CA LEU A 553 -33.26 -46.43 -46.71
C LEU A 553 -33.58 -45.80 -48.08
N LEU A 554 -32.66 -45.03 -48.67
CA LEU A 554 -32.85 -44.45 -50.01
C LEU A 554 -32.98 -45.54 -51.08
N SER A 555 -32.07 -46.51 -51.12
CA SER A 555 -32.17 -47.64 -52.06
C SER A 555 -33.45 -48.46 -51.88
N SER A 556 -33.94 -48.61 -50.64
CA SER A 556 -35.21 -49.30 -50.34
C SER A 556 -36.44 -48.49 -50.78
N ALA A 557 -36.33 -47.17 -50.89
CA ALA A 557 -37.39 -46.29 -51.39
C ALA A 557 -37.41 -46.30 -52.93
N GLU A 558 -36.24 -46.17 -53.57
CA GLU A 558 -36.08 -46.27 -55.04
C GLU A 558 -36.55 -47.63 -55.56
N ASN A 559 -36.13 -48.73 -54.91
CA ASN A 559 -36.59 -50.09 -55.26
C ASN A 559 -38.10 -50.27 -55.08
N ARG A 560 -38.71 -49.61 -54.09
CA ARG A 560 -40.17 -49.66 -53.85
C ARG A 560 -40.93 -48.97 -54.97
N GLU A 561 -40.44 -47.84 -55.46
CA GLU A 561 -41.07 -47.11 -56.57
C GLU A 561 -40.94 -47.89 -57.88
N SER A 562 -39.77 -48.48 -58.18
CA SER A 562 -39.62 -49.35 -59.36
C SER A 562 -40.51 -50.60 -59.28
N LEU A 563 -40.65 -51.20 -58.09
CA LEU A 563 -41.51 -52.36 -57.89
C LEU A 563 -43.00 -51.99 -58.02
N ALA A 564 -43.41 -50.83 -57.51
CA ALA A 564 -44.77 -50.32 -57.67
C ALA A 564 -45.10 -50.08 -59.15
N GLN A 565 -44.19 -49.49 -59.94
CA GLN A 565 -44.36 -49.36 -61.39
C GLN A 565 -44.44 -50.72 -62.09
N GLN A 566 -43.65 -51.71 -61.67
CA GLN A 566 -43.70 -53.07 -62.24
C GLN A 566 -45.03 -53.77 -61.92
N VAL A 567 -45.53 -53.64 -60.68
CA VAL A 567 -46.85 -54.14 -60.28
C VAL A 567 -47.95 -53.47 -61.10
N GLN A 568 -47.92 -52.14 -61.26
CA GLN A 568 -48.91 -51.43 -62.06
C GLN A 568 -48.92 -51.85 -63.54
N ARG A 569 -47.73 -51.99 -64.17
CA ARG A 569 -47.63 -52.55 -65.54
C ARG A 569 -48.15 -53.98 -65.63
N SER A 570 -48.00 -54.79 -64.58
CA SER A 570 -48.54 -56.15 -64.54
C SER A 570 -50.07 -56.17 -64.42
N LEU A 571 -50.65 -55.28 -63.60
CA LEU A 571 -52.10 -55.10 -63.47
C LEU A 571 -52.73 -54.59 -64.76
N GLU A 572 -52.12 -53.60 -65.43
CA GLU A 572 -52.55 -53.12 -66.75
C GLU A 572 -52.54 -54.23 -67.81
N LYS A 573 -51.56 -55.15 -67.75
CA LYS A 573 -51.49 -56.30 -68.65
C LYS A 573 -52.56 -57.35 -68.33
N ILE A 574 -52.86 -57.58 -67.06
CA ILE A 574 -53.97 -58.46 -66.63
C ILE A 574 -55.30 -57.88 -67.13
N ALA A 575 -55.57 -56.60 -66.90
CA ALA A 575 -56.81 -55.94 -67.35
C ALA A 575 -57.01 -56.02 -68.87
N LYS A 576 -55.93 -55.90 -69.67
CA LYS A 576 -55.99 -56.11 -71.13
C LYS A 576 -56.31 -57.55 -71.51
N LEU A 577 -55.71 -58.54 -70.83
CA LEU A 577 -56.02 -59.95 -71.05
C LEU A 577 -57.44 -60.32 -70.60
N GLU A 578 -57.97 -59.67 -69.57
CA GLU A 578 -59.37 -59.79 -69.15
C GLU A 578 -60.32 -59.19 -70.19
N GLN A 579 -59.99 -58.01 -70.74
CA GLN A 579 -60.75 -57.41 -71.85
C GLN A 579 -60.71 -58.27 -73.12
N GLU A 580 -59.57 -58.86 -73.47
CA GLU A 580 -59.44 -59.81 -74.57
C GLU A 580 -60.26 -61.10 -74.31
N LYS A 581 -60.23 -61.62 -73.09
CA LYS A 581 -61.06 -62.77 -72.67
C LYS A 581 -62.55 -62.47 -72.79
N GLU A 582 -63.01 -61.28 -72.39
CA GLU A 582 -64.39 -60.85 -72.56
C GLU A 582 -64.76 -60.69 -74.04
N HIS A 583 -63.88 -60.08 -74.85
CA HIS A 583 -64.06 -59.98 -76.30
C HIS A 583 -64.25 -61.37 -76.95
N TRP A 584 -63.34 -62.32 -76.69
CA TRP A 584 -63.44 -63.67 -77.22
C TRP A 584 -64.63 -64.45 -76.65
N MET A 585 -65.07 -64.18 -75.42
CA MET A 585 -66.28 -64.77 -74.84
C MET A 585 -67.54 -64.26 -75.56
N LEU A 586 -67.62 -62.96 -75.82
CA LEU A 586 -68.71 -62.35 -76.59
C LEU A 586 -68.68 -62.85 -78.04
N GLU A 587 -67.51 -62.97 -78.67
CA GLU A 587 -67.38 -63.50 -80.02
C GLU A 587 -67.79 -64.97 -80.11
N ALA A 588 -67.45 -65.80 -79.11
CA ALA A 588 -67.91 -67.18 -79.01
C ALA A 588 -69.44 -67.27 -78.77
N GLN A 589 -70.02 -66.38 -77.97
CA GLN A 589 -71.48 -66.28 -77.81
C GLN A 589 -72.17 -65.86 -79.11
N LEU A 590 -71.64 -64.85 -79.81
CA LEU A 590 -72.13 -64.42 -81.12
C LEU A 590 -71.98 -65.51 -82.19
N ALA A 591 -70.90 -66.29 -82.17
CA ALA A 591 -70.74 -67.45 -83.04
C ALA A 591 -71.77 -68.54 -82.73
N LYS A 592 -72.06 -68.80 -81.45
CA LYS A 592 -73.11 -69.74 -81.03
C LYS A 592 -74.50 -69.27 -81.49
N ILE A 593 -74.82 -67.99 -81.28
CA ILE A 593 -76.07 -67.38 -81.77
C ILE A 593 -76.15 -67.47 -83.31
N LYS A 594 -75.08 -67.17 -84.05
CA LYS A 594 -75.05 -67.32 -85.52
C LYS A 594 -75.27 -68.76 -85.97
N LEU A 595 -74.82 -69.76 -85.20
CA LEU A 595 -74.99 -71.18 -85.52
C LEU A 595 -76.41 -71.67 -85.18
N GLU A 596 -77.03 -71.14 -84.12
CA GLU A 596 -78.45 -71.33 -83.81
C GLU A 596 -79.36 -70.62 -84.86
N ASP A 597 -79.01 -69.40 -85.27
CA ASP A 597 -79.71 -68.65 -86.33
C ASP A 597 -79.49 -69.28 -87.72
N GLN A 598 -78.34 -69.89 -88.02
CA GLN A 598 -78.16 -70.71 -89.22
C GLN A 598 -79.02 -71.98 -89.21
N LYS A 599 -79.18 -72.64 -88.05
CA LYS A 599 -80.09 -73.78 -87.92
C LYS A 599 -81.55 -73.39 -88.15
N LEU A 600 -81.97 -72.20 -87.70
CA LEU A 600 -83.32 -71.69 -87.93
C LEU A 600 -83.52 -71.18 -89.37
N ARG A 601 -82.51 -70.56 -89.98
CA ARG A 601 -82.53 -70.09 -91.39
C ARG A 601 -82.41 -71.22 -92.43
N SER A 602 -82.29 -72.48 -92.02
CA SER A 602 -82.54 -73.64 -92.90
C SER A 602 -84.00 -73.77 -93.35
N SER A 603 -84.92 -72.95 -92.82
CA SER A 603 -86.34 -72.95 -93.16
C SER A 603 -86.78 -71.65 -93.88
N PHE A 604 -86.39 -71.57 -95.16
CA PHE A 604 -87.00 -70.78 -96.26
C PHE A 604 -87.53 -69.35 -96.03
N SER A 605 -86.76 -68.40 -96.58
CA SER A 605 -87.19 -67.24 -97.41
C SER A 605 -88.07 -66.08 -96.87
N GLY A 606 -87.45 -64.88 -96.85
CA GLY A 606 -88.10 -63.57 -97.08
C GLY A 606 -88.83 -62.91 -95.89
N GLN A 607 -89.02 -61.59 -95.80
CA GLN A 607 -88.49 -60.44 -96.56
C GLN A 607 -88.86 -59.12 -95.83
N LEU A 608 -87.87 -58.28 -95.42
CA LEU A 608 -88.05 -56.86 -94.96
C LEU A 608 -88.94 -56.67 -93.68
N ILE A 609 -89.18 -55.49 -93.04
CA ILE A 609 -88.74 -54.08 -93.24
C ILE A 609 -88.57 -53.30 -91.89
N GLU A 610 -88.15 -52.04 -92.01
CA GLU A 610 -88.18 -50.81 -91.16
C GLU A 610 -89.45 -50.47 -90.28
N PRO A 611 -89.53 -49.32 -89.53
CA PRO A 611 -88.51 -48.31 -89.12
C PRO A 611 -88.53 -47.85 -87.62
N THR A 612 -87.57 -46.97 -87.28
CA THR A 612 -87.39 -45.90 -86.21
C THR A 612 -88.61 -45.25 -85.49
N PRO A 613 -88.47 -44.24 -84.56
CA PRO A 613 -87.33 -43.74 -83.71
C PRO A 613 -87.70 -43.32 -82.23
N GLY A 614 -86.74 -42.80 -81.44
CA GLY A 614 -86.97 -41.56 -80.65
C GLY A 614 -86.56 -41.43 -79.15
N ASN A 615 -85.90 -40.30 -78.84
CA ASN A 615 -85.92 -39.49 -77.59
C ASN A 615 -85.11 -39.81 -76.30
N SER A 616 -84.28 -38.83 -75.90
CA SER A 616 -84.28 -38.10 -74.59
C SER A 616 -83.78 -38.77 -73.28
N LEU A 617 -83.34 -38.07 -72.20
CA LEU A 617 -82.88 -36.67 -71.92
C LEU A 617 -82.32 -36.57 -70.46
N LEU A 618 -81.47 -35.56 -70.19
CA LEU A 618 -81.49 -34.59 -69.04
C LEU A 618 -80.81 -34.74 -67.64
N LEU A 619 -80.52 -33.52 -67.13
CA LEU A 619 -80.29 -32.96 -65.76
C LEU A 619 -79.01 -33.37 -65.00
N ASN A 620 -78.12 -32.46 -64.53
CA ASN A 620 -78.16 -31.15 -63.83
C ASN A 620 -78.35 -31.23 -62.30
N THR A 621 -77.42 -30.65 -61.53
CA THR A 621 -77.65 -29.42 -60.71
C THR A 621 -76.32 -28.77 -60.28
N ALA A 622 -76.38 -27.56 -59.72
CA ALA A 622 -75.26 -26.71 -59.30
C ALA A 622 -75.49 -26.15 -57.89
N GLU A 623 -74.51 -25.45 -57.30
CA GLU A 623 -74.79 -24.34 -56.37
C GLU A 623 -73.55 -23.42 -56.15
N GLN A 624 -73.82 -22.16 -55.81
CA GLN A 624 -72.86 -21.12 -55.42
C GLN A 624 -73.20 -20.69 -53.99
N GLU A 625 -72.29 -20.03 -53.27
CA GLU A 625 -72.69 -18.88 -52.43
C GLU A 625 -71.51 -17.99 -52.00
N LYS A 626 -71.84 -16.74 -51.68
CA LYS A 626 -71.03 -15.71 -51.01
C LYS A 626 -71.91 -15.12 -49.91
N GLU A 627 -71.37 -14.72 -48.75
CA GLU A 627 -71.78 -13.45 -48.12
C GLU A 627 -70.84 -12.92 -47.01
N GLU A 628 -71.17 -11.70 -46.59
CA GLU A 628 -70.55 -10.75 -45.66
C GLU A 628 -71.00 -10.99 -44.19
N ALA A 629 -70.70 -10.22 -43.13
CA ALA A 629 -69.53 -9.47 -42.62
C ALA A 629 -69.86 -9.03 -41.15
N ILE A 630 -68.93 -8.34 -40.45
CA ILE A 630 -69.15 -7.57 -39.18
C ILE A 630 -69.37 -8.50 -37.93
N GLU A 631 -68.72 -8.37 -36.76
CA GLU A 631 -68.48 -7.19 -35.92
C GLU A 631 -67.26 -7.31 -34.98
N LYS A 632 -66.94 -6.20 -34.28
CA LYS A 632 -65.83 -6.03 -33.32
C LYS A 632 -66.08 -6.74 -31.97
N THR A 633 -65.02 -7.28 -31.36
CA THR A 633 -64.62 -6.80 -30.01
C THR A 633 -63.16 -7.11 -29.68
N SER A 634 -62.52 -6.18 -28.97
CA SER A 634 -61.14 -6.27 -28.52
C SER A 634 -60.94 -7.20 -27.32
N ARG A 635 -59.76 -7.85 -27.24
CA ARG A 635 -59.01 -8.07 -25.98
C ARG A 635 -57.60 -8.59 -26.27
N GLU A 636 -56.60 -7.83 -25.81
CA GLU A 636 -55.20 -8.26 -25.79
C GLU A 636 -55.00 -9.36 -24.71
N PRO A 637 -54.22 -10.42 -24.99
CA PRO A 637 -53.52 -11.15 -23.96
C PRO A 637 -52.13 -10.53 -23.76
N VAL A 638 -51.96 -9.82 -22.65
CA VAL A 638 -50.72 -9.15 -22.27
C VAL A 638 -49.55 -10.14 -22.18
N ASN A 639 -48.49 -9.87 -22.94
CA ASN A 639 -47.24 -10.61 -22.87
C ASN A 639 -46.58 -10.44 -21.48
N ARG A 640 -46.51 -11.52 -20.69
CA ARG A 640 -45.64 -11.61 -19.51
C ARG A 640 -44.77 -12.85 -19.57
N MET A 641 -43.49 -12.63 -19.84
CA MET A 641 -42.47 -13.65 -19.88
C MET A 641 -42.04 -14.03 -18.46
N ASN A 642 -42.15 -15.31 -18.11
CA ASN A 642 -41.40 -15.95 -17.04
C ASN A 642 -41.04 -17.37 -17.50
N GLY A 643 -39.77 -17.75 -17.38
CA GLY A 643 -39.28 -19.00 -17.95
C GLY A 643 -39.59 -20.21 -17.06
N ILE A 644 -40.57 -21.02 -17.46
CA ILE A 644 -40.67 -22.50 -17.38
C ILE A 644 -41.97 -22.91 -18.09
N GLY A 645 -41.88 -23.39 -19.35
CA GLY A 645 -42.95 -24.10 -20.07
C GLY A 645 -44.19 -23.30 -20.52
N MET A 646 -44.80 -23.72 -21.64
CA MET A 646 -46.18 -23.35 -21.98
C MET A 646 -47.13 -24.46 -21.52
N LEU A 647 -48.22 -24.08 -20.86
CA LEU A 647 -49.40 -24.93 -20.67
C LEU A 647 -50.64 -24.16 -21.15
N THR A 648 -51.04 -24.43 -22.40
CA THR A 648 -52.26 -23.87 -22.98
C THR A 648 -53.45 -24.70 -22.51
N MET A 649 -54.13 -24.25 -21.46
CA MET A 649 -55.39 -24.85 -21.01
C MET A 649 -56.57 -24.21 -21.74
N THR A 650 -57.00 -24.80 -22.85
CA THR A 650 -58.30 -24.48 -23.47
C THR A 650 -59.38 -25.35 -22.85
N THR A 651 -60.29 -24.70 -22.13
CA THR A 651 -61.53 -25.33 -21.63
C THR A 651 -62.38 -25.88 -22.77
N GLU A 652 -63.01 -27.02 -22.51
CA GLU A 652 -63.81 -27.77 -23.47
C GLU A 652 -64.95 -26.95 -24.10
N ASN A 653 -65.17 -27.12 -25.41
CA ASN A 653 -66.51 -27.37 -25.94
C ASN A 653 -66.48 -27.98 -27.34
N LYS A 654 -67.60 -28.63 -27.69
CA LYS A 654 -67.77 -29.53 -28.84
C LYS A 654 -67.63 -28.83 -30.19
N GLU A 655 -66.84 -29.41 -31.08
CA GLU A 655 -67.27 -30.08 -32.34
C GLU A 655 -66.02 -30.51 -33.13
N VAL A 656 -66.12 -31.55 -33.96
CA VAL A 656 -64.95 -32.14 -34.66
C VAL A 656 -64.60 -31.31 -35.90
N PRO A 657 -63.44 -30.63 -35.97
CA PRO A 657 -62.98 -29.99 -37.20
C PRO A 657 -62.31 -31.05 -38.08
N ASP A 658 -62.60 -31.01 -39.38
CA ASP A 658 -62.08 -31.96 -40.39
C ASP A 658 -60.55 -32.18 -40.24
N ALA A 659 -60.12 -33.44 -40.32
CA ALA A 659 -58.76 -33.86 -39.99
C ALA A 659 -57.68 -33.08 -40.77
N LYS A 660 -58.00 -32.68 -42.01
CA LYS A 660 -57.16 -31.84 -42.87
C LYS A 660 -56.89 -30.45 -42.26
N SER A 661 -57.93 -29.79 -41.71
CA SER A 661 -57.79 -28.48 -41.08
C SER A 661 -56.85 -28.51 -39.86
N ARG A 662 -56.91 -29.60 -39.09
CA ARG A 662 -56.00 -29.84 -37.96
C ARG A 662 -54.56 -30.08 -38.43
N GLU A 663 -54.36 -30.83 -39.51
CA GLU A 663 -53.04 -31.08 -40.09
C GLU A 663 -52.44 -29.80 -40.70
N GLU A 664 -53.23 -28.94 -41.34
CA GLU A 664 -52.80 -27.64 -41.85
C GLU A 664 -52.41 -26.67 -40.73
N LEU A 665 -53.18 -26.62 -39.63
CA LEU A 665 -52.82 -25.84 -38.43
C LEU A 665 -51.50 -26.31 -37.80
N ILE A 666 -51.31 -27.63 -37.68
CA ILE A 666 -50.06 -28.22 -37.17
C ILE A 666 -48.89 -27.91 -38.11
N LYS A 667 -49.09 -28.03 -39.43
CA LYS A 667 -48.08 -27.71 -40.45
C LYS A 667 -47.69 -26.24 -40.42
N ASN A 668 -48.65 -25.33 -40.31
CA ASN A 668 -48.39 -23.89 -40.18
C ASN A 668 -47.65 -23.56 -38.88
N TYR A 669 -48.03 -24.16 -37.74
CA TYR A 669 -47.30 -23.98 -36.48
C TYR A 669 -45.83 -24.39 -36.59
N TYR A 670 -45.56 -25.60 -37.14
CA TYR A 670 -44.18 -26.05 -37.32
C TYR A 670 -43.42 -25.25 -38.36
N MET A 671 -44.05 -24.80 -39.45
CA MET A 671 -43.41 -23.91 -40.43
C MET A 671 -43.02 -22.57 -39.83
N THR A 672 -43.93 -21.90 -39.10
CA THR A 672 -43.62 -20.68 -38.36
C THR A 672 -42.47 -20.91 -37.38
N ARG A 673 -42.50 -22.03 -36.65
CA ARG A 673 -41.42 -22.36 -35.69
C ARG A 673 -40.07 -22.64 -36.37
N ILE A 674 -40.06 -23.25 -37.55
CA ILE A 674 -38.85 -23.44 -38.37
C ILE A 674 -38.31 -22.09 -38.83
N VAL A 675 -39.18 -21.17 -39.27
CA VAL A 675 -38.78 -19.80 -39.68
C VAL A 675 -38.20 -19.01 -38.51
N GLU A 676 -38.83 -19.05 -37.33
CA GLU A 676 -38.31 -18.43 -36.09
C GLU A 676 -36.92 -18.97 -35.72
N LEU A 677 -36.76 -20.30 -35.70
CA LEU A 677 -35.48 -20.93 -35.35
C LEU A 677 -34.40 -20.64 -36.39
N THR A 678 -34.76 -20.56 -37.67
CA THR A 678 -33.84 -20.17 -38.76
C THR A 678 -33.38 -18.72 -38.60
N SER A 679 -34.29 -17.81 -38.27
CA SER A 679 -33.98 -16.40 -37.99
C SER A 679 -33.06 -16.25 -36.77
N LEU A 680 -33.35 -16.98 -35.68
CA LEU A 680 -32.50 -17.01 -34.48
C LEU A 680 -31.09 -17.55 -34.75
N LEU A 681 -30.97 -18.59 -35.58
CA LEU A 681 -29.68 -19.15 -36.00
C LEU A 681 -28.88 -18.12 -36.82
N GLN A 682 -29.50 -17.51 -37.84
CA GLN A 682 -28.86 -16.46 -38.66
C GLN A 682 -28.42 -15.25 -37.80
N LEU A 683 -29.21 -14.85 -36.81
CA LEU A 683 -28.85 -13.79 -35.87
C LEU A 683 -27.67 -14.20 -34.95
N SER A 684 -27.62 -15.46 -34.52
CA SER A 684 -26.49 -15.99 -33.74
C SER A 684 -25.20 -16.05 -34.57
N ASP A 685 -25.28 -16.55 -35.80
CA ASP A 685 -24.13 -16.68 -36.70
C ASP A 685 -23.57 -15.30 -37.09
N SER A 686 -24.43 -14.33 -37.42
CA SER A 686 -24.01 -12.96 -37.72
C SER A 686 -23.30 -12.29 -36.53
N LYS A 687 -23.77 -12.49 -35.29
CA LYS A 687 -23.09 -12.03 -34.07
C LYS A 687 -21.75 -12.72 -33.86
N SER A 688 -21.68 -14.03 -34.10
CA SER A 688 -20.42 -14.80 -34.01
C SER A 688 -19.37 -14.27 -34.99
N VAL A 689 -19.77 -14.03 -36.26
CA VAL A 689 -18.91 -13.41 -37.29
C VAL A 689 -18.47 -11.99 -36.90
N HIS A 690 -19.37 -11.18 -36.34
CA HIS A 690 -19.06 -9.84 -35.85
C HIS A 690 -17.99 -9.86 -34.75
N PHE A 691 -18.21 -10.61 -33.67
CA PHE A 691 -17.25 -10.72 -32.58
C PHE A 691 -15.90 -11.30 -33.05
N HIS A 692 -15.91 -12.25 -33.99
CA HIS A 692 -14.67 -12.76 -34.59
C HIS A 692 -13.94 -11.71 -35.46
N ALA A 693 -14.66 -10.81 -36.13
CA ALA A 693 -14.06 -9.67 -36.82
C ALA A 693 -13.46 -8.64 -35.83
N GLU A 694 -14.18 -8.31 -34.75
CA GLU A 694 -13.70 -7.40 -33.70
C GLU A 694 -12.46 -7.96 -32.99
N CYS A 695 -12.45 -9.25 -32.62
CA CYS A 695 -11.29 -9.90 -32.02
C CYS A 695 -10.05 -9.82 -32.93
N ARG A 696 -10.23 -10.02 -34.24
CA ARG A 696 -9.13 -9.90 -35.22
C ARG A 696 -8.66 -8.45 -35.40
N ALA A 697 -9.56 -7.47 -35.33
CA ALA A 697 -9.21 -6.05 -35.36
C ALA A 697 -8.44 -5.61 -34.10
N LEU A 698 -8.88 -6.08 -32.92
CA LEU A 698 -8.22 -5.84 -31.63
C LEU A 698 -6.83 -6.50 -31.59
N ALA A 699 -6.69 -7.75 -32.03
CA ALA A 699 -5.39 -8.43 -32.11
C ALA A 699 -4.40 -7.68 -33.02
N LYS A 700 -4.86 -7.15 -34.17
CA LYS A 700 -4.03 -6.29 -35.03
C LYS A 700 -3.61 -5.00 -34.33
N ARG A 701 -4.54 -4.31 -33.66
CA ARG A 701 -4.22 -3.09 -32.88
C ARG A 701 -3.22 -3.37 -31.76
N LEU A 702 -3.37 -4.48 -31.05
CA LEU A 702 -2.43 -4.92 -30.01
C LEU A 702 -1.03 -5.11 -30.60
N SER A 703 -0.89 -5.87 -31.70
CA SER A 703 0.41 -6.11 -32.34
C SER A 703 1.12 -4.84 -32.85
N LEU A 704 0.36 -3.80 -33.21
CA LEU A 704 0.91 -2.49 -33.60
C LEU A 704 1.37 -1.69 -32.38
N ALA A 705 0.62 -1.74 -31.27
CA ALA A 705 1.00 -1.14 -30.00
C ALA A 705 2.21 -1.83 -29.35
N GLU A 706 2.34 -3.15 -29.50
CA GLU A 706 3.50 -3.92 -29.04
C GLU A 706 4.77 -3.49 -29.78
N ARG A 707 4.73 -3.40 -31.12
CA ARG A 707 5.87 -2.89 -31.91
C ARG A 707 6.25 -1.45 -31.57
N SER A 708 5.28 -0.56 -31.36
CA SER A 708 5.58 0.83 -30.99
C SER A 708 6.17 0.94 -29.58
N LYS A 709 5.73 0.07 -28.65
CA LYS A 709 6.36 -0.07 -27.33
C LYS A 709 7.79 -0.60 -27.45
N GLU A 710 8.05 -1.58 -28.31
CA GLU A 710 9.38 -2.12 -28.54
C GLU A 710 10.33 -1.04 -29.08
N SER A 711 9.92 -0.26 -30.09
CA SER A 711 10.74 0.83 -30.63
C SER A 711 11.02 1.92 -29.59
N LEU A 712 10.02 2.34 -28.80
CA LEU A 712 10.21 3.31 -27.70
C LEU A 712 11.14 2.78 -26.60
N VAL A 713 11.13 1.47 -26.32
CA VAL A 713 12.05 0.84 -25.37
C VAL A 713 13.49 0.82 -25.92
N GLU A 714 13.69 0.66 -27.22
CA GLU A 714 15.02 0.79 -27.85
C GLU A 714 15.52 2.24 -27.84
N GLU A 715 14.67 3.20 -28.20
CA GLU A 715 14.99 4.64 -28.10
C GLU A 715 15.35 5.03 -26.66
N MET A 716 14.60 4.57 -25.66
CA MET A 716 14.89 4.82 -24.24
C MET A 716 16.24 4.20 -23.81
N LYS A 717 16.59 3.01 -24.31
CA LYS A 717 17.91 2.40 -24.04
C LYS A 717 19.04 3.23 -24.66
N LEU A 718 18.88 3.69 -25.91
CA LEU A 718 19.87 4.53 -26.59
C LEU A 718 20.04 5.88 -25.89
N ALA A 719 18.94 6.52 -25.48
CA ALA A 719 18.98 7.75 -24.69
C ALA A 719 19.68 7.54 -23.33
N THR A 720 19.40 6.43 -22.65
CA THR A 720 20.06 6.08 -21.37
C THR A 720 21.57 5.87 -21.55
N GLN A 721 21.99 5.21 -22.62
CA GLN A 721 23.41 5.05 -22.96
C GLN A 721 24.10 6.38 -23.31
N SER A 722 23.38 7.29 -23.96
CA SER A 722 23.88 8.65 -24.22
C SER A 722 24.07 9.44 -22.91
N ILE A 723 23.09 9.37 -22.00
CA ILE A 723 23.19 10.00 -20.66
C ILE A 723 24.38 9.44 -19.88
N SER A 724 24.62 8.12 -19.88
CA SER A 724 25.78 7.55 -19.16
C SER A 724 27.11 8.03 -19.75
N ARG A 725 27.25 8.12 -21.08
CA ARG A 725 28.46 8.66 -21.73
C ARG A 725 28.70 10.12 -21.35
N LEU A 726 27.65 10.95 -21.38
CA LEU A 726 27.74 12.36 -20.98
C LEU A 726 28.06 12.52 -19.48
N GLN A 727 27.64 11.59 -18.62
CA GLN A 727 28.05 11.54 -17.22
C GLN A 727 29.53 11.17 -17.04
N ASP A 728 30.05 10.21 -17.81
CA ASP A 728 31.47 9.84 -17.81
C ASP A 728 32.36 11.00 -18.32
N GLU A 729 31.92 11.70 -19.38
CA GLU A 729 32.56 12.92 -19.88
C GLU A 729 32.52 14.06 -18.84
N LEU A 730 31.41 14.24 -18.13
CA LEU A 730 31.29 15.23 -17.07
C LEU A 730 32.17 14.92 -15.85
N THR A 731 32.28 13.64 -15.45
CA THR A 731 33.15 13.26 -14.32
C THR A 731 34.63 13.33 -14.66
N THR A 732 35.02 13.02 -15.91
CA THR A 732 36.41 13.15 -16.36
C THR A 732 36.83 14.60 -16.53
N THR A 733 35.98 15.47 -17.09
CA THR A 733 36.24 16.93 -17.15
C THR A 733 36.28 17.55 -15.75
N LYS A 734 35.36 17.21 -14.84
CA LYS A 734 35.40 17.67 -13.44
C LYS A 734 36.70 17.28 -12.74
N ARG A 735 37.14 16.02 -12.87
CA ARG A 735 38.42 15.56 -12.32
C ARG A 735 39.60 16.34 -12.91
N SER A 736 39.62 16.55 -14.22
CA SER A 736 40.69 17.35 -14.86
C SER A 736 40.75 18.79 -14.34
N TYR A 737 39.62 19.42 -14.00
CA TYR A 737 39.61 20.75 -13.40
C TYR A 737 40.02 20.72 -11.92
N GLU A 738 39.64 19.68 -11.16
CA GLU A 738 40.12 19.46 -9.79
C GLU A 738 41.64 19.26 -9.75
N ASP A 739 42.21 18.46 -10.66
CA ASP A 739 43.66 18.24 -10.79
C ASP A 739 44.40 19.54 -11.16
N GLN A 740 43.85 20.34 -12.10
CA GLN A 740 44.41 21.65 -12.46
C GLN A 740 44.37 22.64 -11.28
N LEU A 741 43.27 22.68 -10.52
CA LEU A 741 43.15 23.52 -9.33
C LEU A 741 44.10 23.06 -8.22
N SER A 742 44.33 21.75 -8.05
CA SER A 742 45.33 21.21 -7.12
C SER A 742 46.73 21.66 -7.52
N MET A 743 47.13 21.48 -8.79
CA MET A 743 48.44 21.94 -9.28
C MET A 743 48.63 23.46 -9.13
N MET A 744 47.59 24.26 -9.36
CA MET A 744 47.64 25.70 -9.08
C MET A 744 47.78 26.00 -7.58
N SER A 745 47.10 25.24 -6.71
CA SER A 745 47.21 25.38 -5.25
C SER A 745 48.61 25.05 -4.75
N ASP A 746 49.19 23.95 -5.23
CA ASP A 746 50.56 23.52 -4.91
C ASP A 746 51.59 24.55 -5.41
N HIS A 747 51.42 25.07 -6.64
CA HIS A 747 52.26 26.13 -7.18
C HIS A 747 52.15 27.44 -6.37
N LEU A 748 50.94 27.84 -5.97
CA LEU A 748 50.72 29.00 -5.09
C LEU A 748 51.36 28.77 -3.71
N CYS A 749 51.30 27.56 -3.15
CA CYS A 749 51.93 27.21 -1.89
C CYS A 749 53.46 27.34 -1.98
N SER A 750 54.07 26.73 -3.00
CA SER A 750 55.51 26.84 -3.30
C SER A 750 55.95 28.30 -3.53
N MET A 751 55.17 29.08 -4.28
CA MET A 751 55.42 30.51 -4.47
C MET A 751 55.34 31.28 -3.14
N ASN A 752 54.39 30.95 -2.27
CA ASN A 752 54.26 31.60 -0.96
C ASN A 752 55.38 31.20 0.01
N GLU A 753 55.90 29.97 -0.06
CA GLU A 753 57.13 29.56 0.63
C GLU A 753 58.34 30.35 0.13
N THR A 754 58.52 30.50 -1.18
CA THR A 754 59.66 31.27 -1.73
C THR A 754 59.58 32.74 -1.37
N LEU A 755 58.39 33.35 -1.39
CA LEU A 755 58.16 34.70 -0.89
C LEU A 755 58.43 34.82 0.62
N SER A 756 58.11 33.80 1.41
CA SER A 756 58.42 33.76 2.84
C SER A 756 59.92 33.66 3.09
N LYS A 757 60.64 32.78 2.37
CA LYS A 757 62.11 32.66 2.40
C LYS A 757 62.79 33.98 2.01
N GLN A 758 62.35 34.62 0.92
CA GLN A 758 62.84 35.94 0.52
C GLN A 758 62.56 37.02 1.58
N ARG A 759 61.44 36.92 2.30
CA ARG A 759 61.12 37.86 3.38
C ARG A 759 61.99 37.65 4.61
N GLU A 760 62.27 36.41 5.00
CA GLU A 760 63.25 36.08 6.03
C GLU A 760 64.66 36.55 5.65
N GLU A 761 65.05 36.43 4.38
CA GLU A 761 66.32 36.96 3.86
C GLU A 761 66.36 38.51 3.90
N ILE A 762 65.26 39.19 3.52
CA ILE A 762 65.13 40.64 3.66
C ILE A 762 65.21 41.08 5.12
N ASP A 763 64.55 40.37 6.04
CA ASP A 763 64.52 40.74 7.46
C ASP A 763 65.85 40.41 8.16
N THR A 764 66.56 39.34 7.79
CA THR A 764 67.95 39.11 8.24
C THR A 764 68.92 40.16 7.68
N LEU A 765 68.78 40.60 6.43
CA LEU A 765 69.53 41.72 5.86
C LEU A 765 69.22 43.06 6.58
N LYS A 766 67.97 43.30 7.00
CA LYS A 766 67.63 44.45 7.86
C LYS A 766 68.27 44.36 9.24
N MET A 767 68.27 43.19 9.87
CA MET A 767 68.92 42.98 11.18
C MET A 767 70.44 43.14 11.08
N SER A 768 71.05 42.70 9.97
CA SER A 768 72.46 42.97 9.62
C SER A 768 72.74 44.47 9.50
N LYS A 769 71.90 45.23 8.79
CA LYS A 769 71.98 46.71 8.74
C LYS A 769 71.70 47.38 10.09
N GLY A 770 70.91 46.75 10.97
CA GLY A 770 70.73 47.18 12.35
C GLY A 770 72.03 47.07 13.16
N ASN A 771 72.75 45.94 13.02
CA ASN A 771 74.03 45.72 13.68
C ASN A 771 75.15 46.62 13.12
N SER A 772 75.15 46.95 11.83
CA SER A 772 76.13 47.89 11.26
C SER A 772 76.01 49.33 11.80
N LYS A 773 74.85 49.72 12.34
CA LYS A 773 74.70 50.98 13.11
C LYS A 773 75.21 50.90 14.55
N LYS A 774 75.32 49.71 15.17
CA LYS A 774 75.93 49.56 16.50
C LYS A 774 77.46 49.53 16.48
N ASN A 775 78.08 49.05 15.40
CA ASN A 775 79.54 48.99 15.25
C ASN A 775 80.19 50.31 14.74
N LYS A 776 79.52 51.46 14.90
CA LYS A 776 80.13 52.81 14.76
C LYS A 776 80.26 53.55 16.10
N SER A 777 80.12 52.83 17.22
CA SER A 777 80.17 53.34 18.59
C SER A 777 81.14 52.55 19.48
N ARG A 778 82.26 52.08 18.91
CA ARG A 778 83.42 51.58 19.64
C ARG A 778 84.67 51.67 18.78
#